data_AF-A0A9X0BP06-F1
#
_entry.id   AF-A0A9X0BP06-F1
#
_cell.length_a   1.000
_cell.length_b   1.000
_cell.length_c   1.000
_cell.angle_alpha   90.00
_cell.angle_beta   90.00
_cell.angle_gamma   90.00
#
_symmetry.space_group_name_H-M   'P 1'
#
loop_
_entity.id
_entity.type
_entity.pdbx_description
1 polymer ?
#
loop_
_entity_poly.entity_id
_entity_poly.type
_entity_poly.pdbx_seq_one_letter_code
_entity_poly.pdbx_strand_id
1 'polypeptide(L)'
;MPPNAGEVRDSIENIWGDRTPYKHEWPTRCDASTTETPDKWVQSACVLCSNGCGLDIGVKDGRVIGVRGRVSDRVNKGRLGPKGLNGWSSIHHPDRLKTPLIRRENGQLEPASWGEAMSLIAEKAKATIDKLTRHGIGFYTSGQLFLEEYYVLAMIGKAGLNTLHMDGNTRLCTATAAASMRESFGSDGQPGSYTDIDYTDCLFLVGHNVAATQTVLWARMLDRLEGPNPPKLIVVDPRESETAKRATIHLRPKTSTNLALLNGLQHLLFKNNWVNIEYATKYTVGVNELREVVKGYTPDVVEKITGVPAQQLEAAAEILGKTPSLLSTALQGVYQSSQATPSACQINNINLLLGHIGKPGSGILQMNGQPTAQNNRETGCDGEYPGFRNFQNKRHMQEIADAWNIDLVKMPHWNQPTHIENMLKFIADGSIGMFWISGTNPMVSLPNLARVRKLFTKPELFVVCQDIFPTETTAIADVVLPAAQWGEKTGCFTNVDRTMHLSHKAVEPPGEARADLDIFLDFSRRMEFKDKHGGPLIPYKTPEEVFNAWKKMSYDRPCDCSALTYDKLTGGSGIQWPCTDKYPNGKERLFDDGKFFTDIDYCEDFGHDLETGAPLTRSQYESLNPAGRAILKACHYRPPLETINDDFPLRLSTGRNVFHFHTRSKTGRSKRLHQAYPEPKITVSPADAENLQLTDGEMVVVRSRRGAIELPVAIGEIHTGDVFIPFHFGTLNADDERSRAANELTLDEWDPVSKQPRFKTGAVRIEKCVQKETGDEVQAKEMISQAAKQAAKKAKQEASQQAGERVRRLEVWLGATHEGLETLLDIYKNLLPRLVNDSEVHSGVRELTTITTEMLKNIRPLIERYDESRRFGRDLCHKLREAMFPKSGDRQDPCEALSVLQSLQLFVSYVEGHLVALTPTSQALWDDEFIKAVDFCTEQLERQKAWIKQQVKVRGPQTLLVPIALPYELQTGNTGLEGSLRGSQSA
;
A
#
# COMPACT_ATOMS: atom_id res chain seq x y z
N MET A 1 -2.78 -30.08 23.89
CA MET A 1 -1.64 -30.07 24.85
C MET A 1 -2.05 -29.26 26.06
N PRO A 2 -1.68 -29.65 27.29
CA PRO A 2 -2.04 -28.88 28.47
C PRO A 2 -1.50 -27.44 28.37
N PRO A 3 -2.21 -26.43 28.92
CA PRO A 3 -1.72 -25.06 29.02
C PRO A 3 -0.35 -24.99 29.72
N ASN A 4 0.43 -23.92 29.48
CA ASN A 4 1.64 -23.69 30.26
C ASN A 4 1.29 -23.60 31.76
N ALA A 5 2.23 -23.94 32.65
CA ALA A 5 1.98 -24.01 34.09
C ALA A 5 1.35 -22.73 34.69
N GLY A 6 1.70 -21.55 34.14
CA GLY A 6 1.12 -20.26 34.51
C GLY A 6 0.15 -19.65 33.49
N GLU A 7 -0.37 -20.44 32.52
CA GLU A 7 -1.37 -19.93 31.58
C GLU A 7 -2.75 -19.85 32.26
N VAL A 8 -3.34 -18.65 32.28
CA VAL A 8 -4.63 -18.41 32.98
C VAL A 8 -5.82 -19.05 32.22
N ARG A 9 -5.67 -19.33 30.92
CA ARG A 9 -6.65 -20.02 30.06
C ARG A 9 -5.93 -20.70 28.90
N ASP A 10 -6.53 -21.73 28.31
CA ASP A 10 -6.01 -22.22 27.03
C ASP A 10 -6.34 -21.22 25.92
N SER A 11 -5.33 -20.44 25.53
CA SER A 11 -5.50 -19.40 24.51
C SER A 11 -5.63 -19.93 23.08
N ILE A 12 -5.42 -21.23 22.84
CA ILE A 12 -5.63 -21.85 21.53
C ILE A 12 -7.10 -22.21 21.34
N GLU A 13 -7.71 -22.85 22.35
CA GLU A 13 -9.12 -23.28 22.32
C GLU A 13 -10.09 -22.13 22.64
N ASN A 14 -9.75 -21.29 23.61
CA ASN A 14 -10.57 -20.14 24.01
C ASN A 14 -9.84 -18.83 23.67
N ILE A 15 -9.77 -18.49 22.38
CA ILE A 15 -8.99 -17.36 21.83
C ILE A 15 -9.28 -16.03 22.53
N TRP A 16 -10.56 -15.72 22.76
CA TRP A 16 -11.00 -14.41 23.26
C TRP A 16 -11.17 -14.39 24.79
N GLY A 17 -11.12 -15.54 25.45
CA GLY A 17 -11.32 -15.72 26.88
C GLY A 17 -12.77 -15.53 27.30
N ASP A 18 -13.03 -15.70 28.60
CA ASP A 18 -14.37 -15.58 29.18
C ASP A 18 -14.95 -14.17 28.98
N ARG A 19 -16.26 -14.14 28.80
CA ARG A 19 -17.02 -12.92 28.53
C ARG A 19 -17.19 -12.11 29.81
N THR A 20 -17.01 -10.80 29.68
CA THR A 20 -17.23 -9.83 30.76
C THR A 20 -18.13 -8.70 30.26
N PRO A 21 -19.45 -8.96 30.13
CA PRO A 21 -20.40 -7.99 29.58
C PRO A 21 -20.35 -6.64 30.30
N TYR A 22 -20.41 -5.54 29.56
CA TYR A 22 -20.31 -4.19 30.13
C TYR A 22 -21.09 -3.15 29.32
N LYS A 23 -21.27 -1.96 29.93
CA LYS A 23 -21.92 -0.82 29.29
C LYS A 23 -20.93 0.22 28.76
N HIS A 24 -20.07 0.80 29.62
CA HIS A 24 -19.21 1.93 29.25
C HIS A 24 -17.75 1.80 29.70
N GLU A 25 -17.45 0.99 30.71
CA GLU A 25 -16.09 0.74 31.14
C GLU A 25 -15.80 -0.75 31.03
N TRP A 26 -14.83 -1.10 30.18
CA TRP A 26 -14.46 -2.49 29.97
C TRP A 26 -13.69 -3.04 31.20
N PRO A 27 -14.19 -4.09 31.88
CA PRO A 27 -13.58 -4.60 33.11
C PRO A 27 -12.16 -5.11 32.91
N THR A 28 -11.31 -5.01 33.93
CA THR A 28 -9.95 -5.54 33.88
C THR A 28 -9.91 -7.07 33.97
N ARG A 29 -8.99 -7.69 33.24
CA ARG A 29 -8.67 -9.13 33.34
C ARG A 29 -7.19 -9.31 33.06
N CYS A 30 -6.45 -9.98 33.94
CA CYS A 30 -5.01 -10.22 33.75
C CYS A 30 -4.78 -11.58 33.06
N ASP A 31 -4.54 -11.56 31.75
CA ASP A 31 -4.10 -12.76 31.03
C ASP A 31 -2.58 -12.91 31.20
N ALA A 32 -2.12 -14.10 31.57
CA ALA A 32 -0.69 -14.42 31.73
C ALA A 32 -0.37 -15.80 31.15
N SER A 33 0.90 -15.99 30.78
CA SER A 33 1.49 -17.26 30.36
C SER A 33 2.95 -17.27 30.80
N THR A 34 3.26 -18.08 31.80
CA THR A 34 4.63 -18.29 32.30
C THR A 34 4.95 -19.78 32.39
N THR A 35 6.22 -20.12 32.19
CA THR A 35 6.74 -21.48 32.43
C THR A 35 7.19 -21.67 33.87
N GLU A 36 7.60 -20.59 34.54
CA GLU A 36 8.10 -20.55 35.91
C GLU A 36 7.67 -19.26 36.62
N THR A 37 8.02 -19.11 37.91
CA THR A 37 7.87 -17.84 38.64
C THR A 37 9.03 -16.91 38.29
N PRO A 38 8.79 -15.67 37.78
CA PRO A 38 9.85 -14.73 37.45
C PRO A 38 10.42 -14.02 38.67
N ASP A 39 11.70 -13.66 38.62
CA ASP A 39 12.38 -12.83 39.63
C ASP A 39 11.98 -11.36 39.51
N LYS A 40 11.69 -10.91 38.28
CA LYS A 40 11.26 -9.55 37.98
C LYS A 40 10.32 -9.48 36.78
N TRP A 41 9.52 -8.42 36.75
CA TRP A 41 8.64 -8.05 35.65
C TRP A 41 9.13 -6.76 35.01
N VAL A 42 9.34 -6.78 33.69
CA VAL A 42 9.86 -5.64 32.92
C VAL A 42 8.77 -5.13 31.97
N GLN A 43 8.45 -3.84 32.06
CA GLN A 43 7.39 -3.22 31.27
C GLN A 43 7.69 -3.27 29.76
N SER A 44 6.67 -3.60 28.98
CA SER A 44 6.66 -3.51 27.52
C SER A 44 5.23 -3.42 26.98
N ALA A 45 5.07 -3.64 25.68
CA ALA A 45 3.80 -3.94 25.05
C ALA A 45 4.01 -4.93 23.89
N CYS A 46 2.93 -5.54 23.40
CA CYS A 46 3.01 -6.58 22.36
C CYS A 46 3.36 -6.02 20.98
N VAL A 47 4.41 -6.56 20.34
CA VAL A 47 4.87 -6.17 18.99
C VAL A 47 4.46 -7.17 17.90
N LEU A 48 3.21 -7.63 17.93
CA LEU A 48 2.66 -8.53 16.91
C LEU A 48 1.59 -7.84 16.08
N CYS A 49 0.33 -7.76 16.51
CA CYS A 49 -0.66 -6.98 15.76
C CYS A 49 -0.65 -5.49 16.17
N SER A 50 -1.36 -4.67 15.40
CA SER A 50 -1.52 -3.22 15.62
C SER A 50 -2.30 -2.82 16.86
N ASN A 51 -2.78 -3.77 17.66
CA ASN A 51 -3.58 -3.46 18.84
C ASN A 51 -2.74 -2.73 19.90
N GLY A 52 -1.46 -3.08 20.08
CA GLY A 52 -0.58 -2.44 21.06
C GLY A 52 -0.93 -2.75 22.52
N CYS A 53 -1.11 -4.03 22.85
CA CYS A 53 -1.47 -4.44 24.21
C CYS A 53 -0.33 -4.21 25.21
N GLY A 54 -0.55 -3.44 26.27
CA GLY A 54 0.37 -3.29 27.40
C GLY A 54 0.63 -4.61 28.13
N LEU A 55 1.89 -4.94 28.39
CA LEU A 55 2.29 -6.20 29.05
C LEU A 55 3.61 -6.08 29.82
N ASP A 56 3.83 -6.96 30.79
CA ASP A 56 5.14 -7.12 31.43
C ASP A 56 5.80 -8.44 30.97
N ILE A 57 7.11 -8.39 30.77
CA ILE A 57 7.97 -9.53 30.45
C ILE A 57 8.50 -10.12 31.76
N GLY A 58 8.22 -11.39 32.03
CA GLY A 58 8.72 -12.11 33.19
C GLY A 58 10.14 -12.64 32.93
N VAL A 59 11.09 -12.26 33.78
CA VAL A 59 12.50 -12.65 33.65
C VAL A 59 12.94 -13.44 34.87
N LYS A 60 13.65 -14.55 34.64
CA LYS A 60 14.32 -15.36 35.66
C LYS A 60 15.70 -15.77 35.17
N ASP A 61 16.73 -15.65 35.99
CA ASP A 61 18.12 -16.01 35.64
C ASP A 61 18.59 -15.41 34.30
N GLY A 62 18.22 -14.15 34.05
CA GLY A 62 18.55 -13.44 32.80
C GLY A 62 17.79 -13.91 31.55
N ARG A 63 16.77 -14.77 31.69
CA ARG A 63 15.97 -15.33 30.60
C ARG A 63 14.51 -14.93 30.72
N VAL A 64 13.88 -14.62 29.59
CA VAL A 64 12.41 -14.50 29.51
C VAL A 64 11.76 -15.86 29.74
N ILE A 65 10.85 -15.93 30.72
CA ILE A 65 10.09 -17.15 31.08
C ILE A 65 8.58 -16.99 30.92
N GLY A 66 8.12 -15.82 30.47
CA GLY A 66 6.70 -15.58 30.27
C GLY A 66 6.32 -14.10 30.13
N VAL A 67 5.01 -13.87 30.05
CA VAL A 67 4.40 -12.54 29.99
C VAL A 67 3.11 -12.48 30.80
N ARG A 68 2.72 -11.27 31.22
CA ARG A 68 1.37 -10.96 31.73
C ARG A 68 0.88 -9.64 31.14
N GLY A 69 -0.42 -9.51 30.89
CA GLY A 69 -1.00 -8.23 30.48
C GLY A 69 -1.05 -7.23 31.64
N ARG A 70 -0.90 -5.94 31.33
CA ARG A 70 -0.97 -4.85 32.33
C ARG A 70 -2.42 -4.39 32.49
N VAL A 71 -3.00 -4.59 33.67
CA VAL A 71 -4.40 -4.20 33.97
C VAL A 71 -4.62 -2.69 33.97
N SER A 72 -3.57 -1.92 34.24
CA SER A 72 -3.57 -0.46 34.17
C SER A 72 -3.61 0.07 32.73
N ASP A 73 -3.36 -0.78 31.74
CA ASP A 73 -3.24 -0.33 30.36
C ASP A 73 -4.60 -0.01 29.70
N ARG A 74 -4.70 1.15 29.05
CA ARG A 74 -5.91 1.63 28.39
C ARG A 74 -6.37 0.76 27.24
N VAL A 75 -5.44 0.10 26.54
CA VAL A 75 -5.74 -0.64 25.31
C VAL A 75 -6.35 -1.98 25.63
N ASN A 76 -5.69 -2.76 26.48
CA ASN A 76 -6.05 -4.17 26.69
C ASN A 76 -6.61 -4.48 28.08
N LYS A 77 -6.51 -3.58 29.06
CA LYS A 77 -6.98 -3.78 30.44
C LYS A 77 -6.53 -5.14 31.01
N GLY A 78 -5.29 -5.54 30.67
CA GLY A 78 -4.65 -6.80 31.08
C GLY A 78 -4.85 -8.01 30.16
N ARG A 79 -5.67 -7.92 29.10
CA ARG A 79 -5.94 -9.07 28.21
C ARG A 79 -4.85 -9.25 27.15
N LEU A 80 -4.60 -10.49 26.74
CA LEU A 80 -3.64 -10.81 25.69
C LEU A 80 -4.22 -11.84 24.72
N GLY A 81 -3.94 -11.70 23.42
CA GLY A 81 -4.33 -12.69 22.43
C GLY A 81 -3.43 -13.94 22.47
N PRO A 82 -3.76 -15.01 21.72
CA PRO A 82 -2.96 -16.23 21.66
C PRO A 82 -1.50 -15.95 21.26
N LYS A 83 -1.34 -15.07 20.27
CA LYS A 83 -0.03 -14.58 19.82
C LYS A 83 0.73 -13.83 20.91
N GLY A 84 0.06 -12.99 21.69
CA GLY A 84 0.67 -12.24 22.79
C GLY A 84 1.14 -13.15 23.93
N LEU A 85 0.35 -14.17 24.27
CA LEU A 85 0.65 -15.12 25.33
C LEU A 85 1.74 -16.15 24.97
N ASN A 86 1.99 -16.37 23.68
CA ASN A 86 2.87 -17.45 23.24
C ASN A 86 4.04 -17.00 22.34
N GLY A 87 4.02 -15.77 21.82
CA GLY A 87 5.03 -15.28 20.88
C GLY A 87 6.40 -15.02 21.52
N TRP A 88 6.44 -14.81 22.84
CA TRP A 88 7.66 -14.55 23.59
C TRP A 88 8.64 -15.73 23.56
N SER A 89 8.15 -16.96 23.38
CA SER A 89 8.99 -18.16 23.35
C SER A 89 10.04 -18.15 22.21
N SER A 90 9.79 -17.37 21.15
CA SER A 90 10.72 -17.22 20.02
C SER A 90 12.06 -16.61 20.42
N ILE A 91 12.13 -15.83 21.51
CA ILE A 91 13.32 -15.07 21.90
C ILE A 91 14.54 -15.99 22.16
N HIS A 92 14.29 -17.18 22.72
CA HIS A 92 15.32 -18.19 23.05
C HIS A 92 15.44 -19.31 22.03
N HIS A 93 14.81 -19.17 20.86
CA HIS A 93 14.85 -20.23 19.85
C HIS A 93 16.29 -20.47 19.36
N PRO A 94 16.75 -21.73 19.19
CA PRO A 94 18.13 -22.03 18.81
C PRO A 94 18.58 -21.38 17.49
N ASP A 95 17.65 -21.24 16.53
CA ASP A 95 17.89 -20.62 15.21
C ASP A 95 18.19 -19.11 15.23
N ARG A 96 18.22 -18.43 16.37
CA ARG A 96 18.51 -16.99 16.40
C ARG A 96 19.84 -16.69 15.71
N LEU A 97 19.86 -15.63 14.89
CA LEU A 97 21.10 -15.11 14.34
C LEU A 97 21.94 -14.52 15.47
N LYS A 98 23.21 -14.93 15.58
CA LYS A 98 24.11 -14.57 16.69
C LYS A 98 25.30 -13.74 16.27
N THR A 99 25.79 -13.91 15.05
CA THR A 99 26.96 -13.21 14.50
C THR A 99 26.64 -12.73 13.09
N PRO A 100 27.26 -11.65 12.61
CA PRO A 100 27.19 -11.27 11.20
C PRO A 100 27.60 -12.42 10.29
N LEU A 101 26.98 -12.51 9.12
CA LEU A 101 27.36 -13.45 8.06
C LEU A 101 27.67 -12.67 6.79
N ILE A 102 28.69 -13.09 6.04
CA ILE A 102 29.05 -12.55 4.73
C ILE A 102 29.05 -13.69 3.72
N ARG A 103 28.48 -13.44 2.54
CA ARG A 103 28.55 -14.37 1.41
C ARG A 103 29.95 -14.33 0.81
N ARG A 104 30.66 -15.46 0.88
CA ARG A 104 32.01 -15.60 0.31
C ARG A 104 31.93 -15.99 -1.17
N GLU A 105 33.08 -16.00 -1.85
CA GLU A 105 33.20 -16.32 -3.27
C GLU A 105 32.70 -17.74 -3.62
N ASN A 106 32.68 -18.66 -2.65
CA ASN A 106 32.09 -19.99 -2.76
C ASN A 106 30.54 -19.98 -2.77
N GLY A 107 29.92 -18.80 -2.67
CA GLY A 107 28.47 -18.61 -2.64
C GLY A 107 27.80 -18.89 -1.30
N GLN A 108 28.55 -19.26 -0.25
CA GLN A 108 28.02 -19.61 1.08
C GLN A 108 28.08 -18.42 2.05
N LEU A 109 27.11 -18.36 2.96
CA LEU A 109 27.11 -17.41 4.08
C LEU A 109 28.00 -17.95 5.21
N GLU A 110 29.07 -17.22 5.54
CA GLU A 110 30.01 -17.61 6.58
C GLU A 110 30.07 -16.55 7.70
N PRO A 111 30.31 -16.95 8.96
CA PRO A 111 30.49 -16.00 10.07
C PRO A 111 31.55 -14.95 9.78
N ALA A 112 31.27 -13.71 10.18
CA ALA A 112 32.15 -12.56 10.08
C ALA A 112 32.07 -11.71 11.34
N SER A 113 33.11 -10.90 11.58
CA SER A 113 33.05 -9.91 12.65
C SER A 113 32.16 -8.73 12.28
N TRP A 114 31.60 -8.03 13.28
CA TRP A 114 30.90 -6.77 13.04
C TRP A 114 31.76 -5.73 12.33
N GLY A 115 33.04 -5.66 12.67
CA GLY A 115 34.00 -4.74 12.05
C GLY A 115 34.12 -5.00 10.56
N GLU A 116 34.26 -6.27 10.17
CA GLU A 116 34.35 -6.69 8.77
C GLU A 116 33.04 -6.42 8.02
N ALA A 117 31.91 -6.90 8.54
CA ALA A 117 30.61 -6.76 7.88
C ALA A 117 30.21 -5.29 7.67
N MET A 118 30.34 -4.45 8.69
CA MET A 118 29.99 -3.03 8.58
C MET A 118 30.99 -2.23 7.74
N SER A 119 32.26 -2.66 7.69
CA SER A 119 33.24 -2.05 6.76
C SER A 119 32.89 -2.37 5.31
N LEU A 120 32.56 -3.64 5.01
CA LEU A 120 32.12 -4.06 3.69
C LEU A 120 30.85 -3.31 3.25
N ILE A 121 29.85 -3.17 4.13
CA ILE A 121 28.62 -2.41 3.83
C ILE A 121 28.95 -0.94 3.52
N ALA A 122 29.79 -0.29 4.33
CA ALA A 122 30.16 1.10 4.09
C ALA A 122 31.00 1.28 2.82
N GLU A 123 31.92 0.36 2.54
CA GLU A 123 32.70 0.33 1.30
C GLU A 123 31.80 0.16 0.08
N LYS A 124 30.88 -0.81 0.10
CA LYS A 124 29.93 -1.02 -1.00
C LYS A 124 29.00 0.17 -1.17
N ALA A 125 28.52 0.78 -0.09
CA ALA A 125 27.73 2.01 -0.17
C ALA A 125 28.52 3.15 -0.85
N LYS A 126 29.78 3.40 -0.43
CA LYS A 126 30.65 4.41 -1.05
C LYS A 126 30.94 4.08 -2.52
N ALA A 127 31.28 2.84 -2.83
CA ALA A 127 31.51 2.39 -4.20
C ALA A 127 30.25 2.50 -5.09
N THR A 128 29.07 2.20 -4.56
CA THR A 128 27.79 2.42 -5.26
C THR A 128 27.55 3.91 -5.48
N ILE A 129 27.84 4.77 -4.51
CA ILE A 129 27.73 6.23 -4.69
C ILE A 129 28.68 6.73 -5.77
N ASP A 130 29.92 6.25 -5.79
CA ASP A 130 30.95 6.67 -6.75
C ASP A 130 30.65 6.17 -8.17
N LYS A 131 30.17 4.93 -8.30
CA LYS A 131 29.83 4.31 -9.59
C LYS A 131 28.49 4.80 -10.15
N LEU A 132 27.50 4.91 -9.27
CA LEU A 132 26.14 5.34 -9.60
C LEU A 132 25.94 6.75 -9.06
N THR A 133 25.13 6.89 -8.02
CA THR A 133 24.97 8.08 -7.19
C THR A 133 24.40 7.62 -5.83
N ARG A 134 24.02 8.54 -4.95
CA ARG A 134 23.28 8.21 -3.72
C ARG A 134 21.89 7.60 -4.00
N HIS A 135 21.35 7.78 -5.20
CA HIS A 135 20.15 7.09 -5.68
C HIS A 135 20.41 5.65 -6.13
N GLY A 136 21.66 5.19 -6.09
CA GLY A 136 22.03 3.79 -6.26
C GLY A 136 21.72 2.92 -5.03
N ILE A 137 21.29 3.52 -3.91
CA ILE A 137 21.04 2.85 -2.64
C ILE A 137 19.55 2.95 -2.28
N GLY A 138 18.92 1.81 -1.98
CA GLY A 138 17.54 1.73 -1.49
C GLY A 138 17.42 1.05 -0.14
N PHE A 139 16.45 1.49 0.67
CA PHE A 139 16.10 0.87 1.95
C PHE A 139 14.67 0.33 1.92
N TYR A 140 14.51 -0.92 2.34
CA TYR A 140 13.22 -1.57 2.51
C TYR A 140 13.02 -2.07 3.93
N THR A 141 12.23 -1.34 4.69
CA THR A 141 12.03 -1.57 6.13
C THR A 141 10.71 -2.29 6.43
N SER A 142 10.29 -2.28 7.70
CA SER A 142 9.09 -2.94 8.20
C SER A 142 8.18 -1.99 8.97
N GLY A 143 7.02 -2.45 9.44
CA GLY A 143 6.22 -1.83 10.49
C GLY A 143 6.45 -2.45 11.88
N GLN A 144 7.67 -2.94 12.15
CA GLN A 144 8.02 -3.69 13.36
C GLN A 144 9.26 -3.17 14.13
N LEU A 145 9.91 -2.10 13.68
CA LEU A 145 11.00 -1.44 14.42
C LEU A 145 10.44 -0.45 15.44
N PHE A 146 11.29 0.11 16.29
CA PHE A 146 10.92 1.16 17.23
C PHE A 146 11.06 2.56 16.64
N LEU A 147 10.35 3.52 17.24
CA LEU A 147 10.29 4.91 16.82
C LEU A 147 11.69 5.50 16.59
N GLU A 148 12.61 5.26 17.53
CA GLU A 148 13.98 5.76 17.51
C GLU A 148 14.77 5.21 16.31
N GLU A 149 14.56 3.93 16.01
CA GLU A 149 15.22 3.22 14.91
C GLU A 149 14.75 3.78 13.57
N TYR A 150 13.45 4.01 13.43
CA TYR A 150 12.91 4.67 12.24
C TYR A 150 13.38 6.10 12.10
N TYR A 151 13.37 6.90 13.17
CA TYR A 151 13.77 8.30 13.07
C TYR A 151 15.23 8.45 12.61
N VAL A 152 16.13 7.63 13.14
CA VAL A 152 17.54 7.60 12.68
C VAL A 152 17.64 7.11 11.24
N LEU A 153 16.89 6.08 10.85
CA LEU A 153 16.90 5.59 9.47
C LEU A 153 16.40 6.66 8.48
N ALA A 154 15.37 7.44 8.85
CA ALA A 154 14.89 8.58 8.07
C ALA A 154 15.97 9.65 7.89
N MET A 155 16.73 9.96 8.94
CA MET A 155 17.88 10.87 8.84
C MET A 155 18.99 10.32 7.93
N ILE A 156 19.32 9.02 8.03
CA ILE A 156 20.31 8.37 7.16
C ILE A 156 19.93 8.52 5.69
N GLY A 157 18.69 8.19 5.32
CA GLY A 157 18.27 8.24 3.92
C GLY A 157 18.05 9.67 3.42
N LYS A 158 17.26 10.47 4.12
CA LYS A 158 16.81 11.80 3.62
C LYS A 158 17.84 12.90 3.85
N ALA A 159 18.58 12.88 4.95
CA ALA A 159 19.59 13.90 5.26
C ALA A 159 21.02 13.46 4.98
N GLY A 160 21.36 12.19 5.25
CA GLY A 160 22.71 11.66 5.01
C GLY A 160 22.96 11.34 3.54
N LEU A 161 22.08 10.53 2.95
CA LEU A 161 22.17 10.09 1.55
C LEU A 161 21.40 10.99 0.58
N ASN A 162 20.51 11.86 1.07
CA ASN A 162 19.67 12.71 0.23
C ASN A 162 18.92 11.92 -0.85
N THR A 163 18.39 10.76 -0.48
CA THR A 163 17.67 9.86 -1.39
C THR A 163 16.18 9.77 -1.05
N LEU A 164 15.36 9.52 -2.06
CA LEU A 164 13.94 9.20 -1.95
C LEU A 164 13.68 7.69 -1.80
N HIS A 165 14.72 6.86 -1.93
CA HIS A 165 14.57 5.40 -2.03
C HIS A 165 14.47 4.74 -0.66
N MET A 166 13.40 5.06 0.05
CA MET A 166 13.01 4.45 1.31
C MET A 166 11.53 4.07 1.26
N ASP A 167 11.22 2.83 1.59
CA ASP A 167 9.85 2.36 1.75
C ASP A 167 9.87 1.19 2.74
N GLY A 168 8.70 0.68 3.11
CA GLY A 168 8.62 -0.48 3.98
C GLY A 168 7.46 -1.39 3.63
N ASN A 169 7.40 -2.56 4.29
CA ASN A 169 6.26 -3.46 4.13
C ASN A 169 4.93 -2.87 4.64
N THR A 170 4.96 -1.70 5.30
CA THR A 170 3.80 -0.85 5.58
C THR A 170 3.11 -0.43 4.29
N ARG A 171 3.83 -0.27 3.17
CA ARG A 171 3.27 -0.14 1.81
C ARG A 171 2.29 -1.26 1.48
N LEU A 172 2.64 -2.49 1.85
CA LEU A 172 1.86 -3.68 1.55
C LEU A 172 0.62 -3.82 2.42
N CYS A 173 0.50 -3.02 3.49
CA CYS A 173 -0.47 -3.26 4.56
C CYS A 173 -1.33 -2.03 4.90
N THR A 174 -0.72 -0.86 5.12
CA THR A 174 -1.36 0.29 5.76
C THR A 174 -1.24 1.58 4.96
N ALA A 175 -0.67 1.56 3.75
CA ALA A 175 -0.57 2.75 2.92
C ALA A 175 -1.94 3.30 2.51
N THR A 176 -2.92 2.45 2.21
CA THR A 176 -4.29 2.89 1.90
C THR A 176 -4.97 3.56 3.09
N ALA A 177 -4.71 3.09 4.32
CA ALA A 177 -5.22 3.73 5.52
C ALA A 177 -4.71 5.18 5.63
N ALA A 178 -3.39 5.38 5.47
CA ALA A 178 -2.77 6.70 5.50
C ALA A 178 -3.27 7.61 4.36
N ALA A 179 -3.28 7.09 3.13
CA ALA A 179 -3.77 7.83 1.97
C ALA A 179 -5.21 8.31 2.18
N SER A 180 -6.12 7.43 2.64
CA SER A 180 -7.51 7.83 2.89
C SER A 180 -7.66 8.91 3.96
N MET A 181 -6.80 8.90 4.98
CA MET A 181 -6.79 9.91 6.04
C MET A 181 -6.31 11.26 5.48
N ARG A 182 -5.26 11.27 4.67
CA ARG A 182 -4.79 12.48 3.97
C ARG A 182 -5.83 13.05 3.02
N GLU A 183 -6.46 12.19 2.23
CA GLU A 183 -7.50 12.60 1.27
C GLU A 183 -8.74 13.21 1.96
N SER A 184 -9.11 12.71 3.15
CA SER A 184 -10.35 13.12 3.83
C SER A 184 -10.14 14.21 4.89
N PHE A 185 -8.99 14.17 5.59
CA PHE A 185 -8.72 14.98 6.78
C PHE A 185 -7.44 15.82 6.66
N GLY A 186 -6.71 15.73 5.53
CA GLY A 186 -5.51 16.50 5.24
C GLY A 186 -4.22 15.92 5.82
N SER A 187 -4.28 14.99 6.76
CA SER A 187 -3.12 14.27 7.30
C SER A 187 -3.53 12.92 7.90
N ASP A 188 -2.57 11.99 8.04
CA ASP A 188 -2.74 10.79 8.85
C ASP A 188 -2.99 11.15 10.33
N GLY A 189 -3.71 10.26 11.03
CA GLY A 189 -4.13 10.45 12.41
C GLY A 189 -5.56 9.95 12.64
N GLN A 190 -5.67 8.79 13.26
CA GLN A 190 -6.91 8.02 13.40
C GLN A 190 -7.96 8.74 14.24
N PRO A 191 -9.04 9.35 13.71
CA PRO A 191 -9.87 10.28 14.47
C PRO A 191 -10.50 9.69 15.73
N GLY A 192 -10.90 8.41 15.67
CA GLY A 192 -11.51 7.68 16.78
C GLY A 192 -10.52 7.16 17.81
N SER A 193 -11.07 6.51 18.83
CA SER A 193 -10.33 5.76 19.83
C SER A 193 -10.94 4.39 20.08
N TYR A 194 -10.17 3.45 20.60
CA TYR A 194 -10.69 2.18 21.10
C TYR A 194 -11.75 2.34 22.20
N THR A 195 -11.76 3.45 22.94
CA THR A 195 -12.85 3.75 23.89
C THR A 195 -14.18 4.02 23.21
N ASP A 196 -14.21 4.35 21.91
CA ASP A 196 -15.48 4.53 21.19
C ASP A 196 -16.30 3.24 21.08
N ILE A 197 -15.66 2.07 21.20
CA ILE A 197 -16.38 0.79 21.27
C ILE A 197 -17.31 0.76 22.47
N ASP A 198 -16.91 1.40 23.58
CA ASP A 198 -17.67 1.38 24.83
C ASP A 198 -18.93 2.23 24.76
N TYR A 199 -18.98 3.21 23.86
CA TYR A 199 -20.07 4.18 23.79
C TYR A 199 -20.93 4.05 22.55
N THR A 200 -20.43 3.40 21.50
CA THR A 200 -21.15 3.41 20.22
C THR A 200 -22.48 2.64 20.27
N ASP A 201 -23.46 3.14 19.53
CA ASP A 201 -24.72 2.49 19.18
C ASP A 201 -24.64 1.69 17.86
N CYS A 202 -23.63 1.96 17.03
CA CYS A 202 -23.38 1.21 15.80
C CYS A 202 -21.88 0.97 15.55
N LEU A 203 -21.53 -0.29 15.27
CA LEU A 203 -20.23 -0.72 14.78
C LEU A 203 -20.37 -1.05 13.29
N PHE A 204 -19.63 -0.35 12.44
CA PHE A 204 -19.56 -0.62 11.00
C PHE A 204 -18.17 -1.12 10.61
N LEU A 205 -18.06 -2.42 10.35
CA LEU A 205 -16.78 -3.09 10.06
C LEU A 205 -16.71 -3.44 8.57
N VAL A 206 -15.78 -2.83 7.83
CA VAL A 206 -15.67 -3.01 6.36
C VAL A 206 -14.36 -3.69 6.00
N GLY A 207 -14.44 -4.89 5.41
CA GLY A 207 -13.25 -5.68 5.05
C GLY A 207 -12.35 -5.99 6.26
N HIS A 208 -12.95 -6.13 7.44
CA HIS A 208 -12.24 -6.24 8.72
C HIS A 208 -12.73 -7.44 9.55
N ASN A 209 -12.03 -8.57 9.40
CA ASN A 209 -12.20 -9.73 10.27
C ASN A 209 -11.44 -9.56 11.60
N VAL A 210 -11.93 -8.64 12.43
CA VAL A 210 -11.33 -8.26 13.72
C VAL A 210 -11.11 -9.47 14.64
N ALA A 211 -11.97 -10.49 14.56
CA ALA A 211 -11.86 -11.72 15.34
C ALA A 211 -10.52 -12.46 15.13
N ALA A 212 -9.99 -12.47 13.91
CA ALA A 212 -8.71 -13.10 13.58
C ALA A 212 -7.53 -12.11 13.63
N THR A 213 -7.77 -10.82 13.38
CA THR A 213 -6.69 -9.83 13.19
C THR A 213 -6.37 -9.00 14.43
N GLN A 214 -7.34 -8.73 15.30
CA GLN A 214 -7.19 -7.96 16.54
C GLN A 214 -8.02 -8.62 17.67
N THR A 215 -7.60 -9.81 18.09
CA THR A 215 -8.33 -10.67 19.04
C THR A 215 -8.71 -9.97 20.36
N VAL A 216 -7.87 -9.06 20.86
CA VAL A 216 -8.16 -8.31 22.10
C VAL A 216 -9.21 -7.22 21.86
N LEU A 217 -9.14 -6.50 20.74
CA LEU A 217 -10.18 -5.56 20.35
C LEU A 217 -11.51 -6.27 20.13
N TRP A 218 -11.49 -7.44 19.50
CA TRP A 218 -12.68 -8.26 19.33
C TRP A 218 -13.24 -8.74 20.67
N ALA A 219 -12.40 -9.12 21.63
CA ALA A 219 -12.87 -9.45 22.97
C ALA A 219 -13.62 -8.28 23.64
N ARG A 220 -13.17 -7.04 23.43
CA ARG A 220 -13.86 -5.82 23.90
C ARG A 220 -15.18 -5.58 23.18
N MET A 221 -15.24 -5.82 21.87
CA MET A 221 -16.48 -5.71 21.09
C MET A 221 -17.50 -6.79 21.48
N LEU A 222 -17.07 -8.04 21.63
CA LEU A 222 -17.91 -9.15 22.10
C LEU A 222 -18.51 -8.86 23.47
N ASP A 223 -17.69 -8.39 24.42
CA ASP A 223 -18.17 -8.01 25.75
C ASP A 223 -19.16 -6.83 25.69
N ARG A 224 -19.01 -5.92 24.72
CA ARG A 224 -19.96 -4.83 24.50
C ARG A 224 -21.28 -5.31 23.92
N LEU A 225 -21.22 -6.26 22.98
CA LEU A 225 -22.37 -6.87 22.29
C LEU A 225 -23.20 -7.76 23.22
N GLU A 226 -22.60 -8.33 24.25
CA GLU A 226 -23.29 -9.13 25.28
C GLU A 226 -23.73 -8.29 26.48
N GLY A 227 -23.27 -7.03 26.56
CA GLY A 227 -23.62 -6.09 27.60
C GLY A 227 -24.97 -5.40 27.39
N PRO A 228 -25.38 -4.54 28.36
CA PRO A 228 -26.59 -3.75 28.23
C PRO A 228 -26.56 -2.83 27.01
N ASN A 229 -27.69 -2.69 26.32
CA ASN A 229 -27.86 -1.83 25.13
C ASN A 229 -26.77 -2.09 24.07
N PRO A 230 -26.67 -3.30 23.52
CA PRO A 230 -25.60 -3.63 22.58
C PRO A 230 -25.71 -2.81 21.28
N PRO A 231 -24.58 -2.38 20.69
CA PRO A 231 -24.60 -1.69 19.41
C PRO A 231 -25.12 -2.60 18.31
N LYS A 232 -25.70 -2.00 17.26
CA LYS A 232 -25.91 -2.70 16.00
C LYS A 232 -24.57 -2.96 15.33
N LEU A 233 -24.33 -4.20 14.90
CA LEU A 233 -23.10 -4.59 14.23
C LEU A 233 -23.38 -4.83 12.74
N ILE A 234 -22.81 -3.99 11.88
CA ILE A 234 -22.84 -4.18 10.43
C ILE A 234 -21.46 -4.64 9.98
N VAL A 235 -21.39 -5.77 9.29
CA VAL A 235 -20.15 -6.36 8.78
C VAL A 235 -20.22 -6.45 7.26
N VAL A 236 -19.23 -5.88 6.57
CA VAL A 236 -19.01 -6.07 5.13
C VAL A 236 -17.81 -6.98 4.94
N ASP A 237 -18.06 -8.23 4.58
CA ASP A 237 -17.03 -9.25 4.36
C ASP A 237 -17.58 -10.30 3.38
N PRO A 238 -16.90 -10.65 2.27
CA PRO A 238 -17.34 -11.75 1.41
C PRO A 238 -17.47 -13.09 2.18
N ARG A 239 -16.67 -13.25 3.24
CA ARG A 239 -16.63 -14.47 4.06
C ARG A 239 -17.55 -14.39 5.26
N GLU A 240 -18.09 -15.53 5.64
CA GLU A 240 -18.80 -15.71 6.91
C GLU A 240 -17.79 -15.96 8.04
N SER A 241 -17.03 -14.92 8.38
CA SER A 241 -16.04 -14.98 9.46
C SER A 241 -16.72 -15.01 10.85
N GLU A 242 -15.96 -15.37 11.88
CA GLU A 242 -16.42 -15.28 13.28
C GLU A 242 -16.87 -13.85 13.67
N THR A 243 -16.37 -12.84 12.97
CA THR A 243 -16.87 -11.46 13.09
C THR A 243 -18.27 -11.33 12.48
N ALA A 244 -18.45 -11.83 11.24
CA ALA A 244 -19.71 -11.74 10.51
C ALA A 244 -20.85 -12.54 11.17
N LYS A 245 -20.56 -13.69 11.77
CA LYS A 245 -21.54 -14.53 12.51
C LYS A 245 -22.24 -13.81 13.67
N ARG A 246 -21.64 -12.72 14.17
CA ARG A 246 -22.22 -11.89 15.25
C ARG A 246 -22.93 -10.65 14.73
N ALA A 247 -22.92 -10.42 13.42
CA ALA A 247 -23.46 -9.21 12.82
C ALA A 247 -25.00 -9.16 12.94
N THR A 248 -25.52 -7.96 13.18
CA THR A 248 -26.93 -7.65 12.93
C THR A 248 -27.23 -7.72 11.43
N ILE A 249 -26.33 -7.18 10.60
CA ILE A 249 -26.39 -7.28 9.14
C ILE A 249 -25.00 -7.66 8.62
N HIS A 250 -24.95 -8.74 7.85
CA HIS A 250 -23.75 -9.18 7.13
C HIS A 250 -23.94 -8.92 5.62
N LEU A 251 -23.29 -7.88 5.10
CA LEU A 251 -23.25 -7.62 3.66
C LEU A 251 -22.11 -8.44 3.04
N ARG A 252 -22.45 -9.29 2.07
CA ARG A 252 -21.53 -10.25 1.43
C ARG A 252 -21.23 -9.85 -0.02
N PRO A 253 -20.49 -8.76 -0.28
CA PRO A 253 -20.17 -8.36 -1.64
C PRO A 253 -19.21 -9.36 -2.30
N LYS A 254 -19.35 -9.55 -3.60
CA LYS A 254 -18.31 -10.14 -4.45
C LYS A 254 -17.00 -9.42 -4.20
N THR A 255 -15.92 -10.18 -4.13
CA THR A 255 -14.57 -9.64 -3.93
C THR A 255 -14.28 -8.52 -4.95
N SER A 256 -13.67 -7.42 -4.48
CA SER A 256 -13.34 -6.22 -5.26
C SER A 256 -14.49 -5.34 -5.72
N THR A 257 -15.68 -5.46 -5.10
CA THR A 257 -16.84 -4.58 -5.38
C THR A 257 -17.18 -3.60 -4.25
N ASN A 258 -16.24 -3.39 -3.31
CA ASN A 258 -16.42 -2.53 -2.12
C ASN A 258 -16.92 -1.12 -2.46
N LEU A 259 -16.32 -0.46 -3.47
CA LEU A 259 -16.67 0.92 -3.83
C LEU A 259 -18.13 1.03 -4.29
N ALA A 260 -18.61 0.09 -5.10
CA ALA A 260 -20.01 0.08 -5.55
C ALA A 260 -20.98 -0.08 -4.37
N LEU A 261 -20.67 -0.96 -3.43
CA LEU A 261 -21.47 -1.15 -2.21
C LEU A 261 -21.53 0.13 -1.37
N LEU A 262 -20.37 0.74 -1.11
CA LEU A 262 -20.27 1.94 -0.28
C LEU A 262 -20.90 3.17 -0.94
N ASN A 263 -20.81 3.30 -2.27
CA ASN A 263 -21.55 4.32 -3.01
C ASN A 263 -23.06 4.07 -2.92
N GLY A 264 -23.51 2.81 -2.95
CA GLY A 264 -24.91 2.42 -2.74
C GLY A 264 -25.47 2.80 -1.36
N LEU A 265 -24.68 2.59 -0.30
CA LEU A 265 -25.06 3.03 1.05
C LEU A 265 -25.23 4.55 1.10
N GLN A 266 -24.28 5.31 0.55
CA GLN A 266 -24.36 6.78 0.53
C GLN A 266 -25.50 7.30 -0.36
N HIS A 267 -25.77 6.64 -1.49
CA HIS A 267 -26.94 6.92 -2.32
C HIS A 267 -28.22 6.88 -1.48
N LEU A 268 -28.39 5.84 -0.67
CA LEU A 268 -29.56 5.68 0.20
C LEU A 268 -29.60 6.71 1.33
N LEU A 269 -28.45 7.07 1.92
CA LEU A 269 -28.38 8.16 2.91
C LEU A 269 -28.88 9.49 2.33
N PHE A 270 -28.50 9.83 1.09
CA PHE A 270 -29.00 11.03 0.41
C PHE A 270 -30.48 10.89 0.02
N LYS A 271 -30.87 9.78 -0.62
CA LYS A 271 -32.24 9.54 -1.10
C LYS A 271 -33.27 9.62 0.02
N ASN A 272 -32.93 9.13 1.21
CA ASN A 272 -33.84 9.08 2.37
C ASN A 272 -33.69 10.28 3.31
N ASN A 273 -32.88 11.30 2.95
CA ASN A 273 -32.61 12.48 3.76
C ASN A 273 -32.05 12.17 5.17
N TRP A 274 -31.18 11.17 5.28
CA TRP A 274 -30.50 10.81 6.54
C TRP A 274 -29.15 11.51 6.73
N VAL A 275 -28.65 12.21 5.71
CA VAL A 275 -27.44 13.04 5.83
C VAL A 275 -27.69 14.20 6.80
N ASN A 276 -26.75 14.42 7.72
CA ASN A 276 -26.72 15.60 8.58
C ASN A 276 -26.25 16.81 7.75
N ILE A 277 -27.19 17.45 7.05
CA ILE A 277 -26.88 18.52 6.10
C ILE A 277 -26.26 19.75 6.77
N GLU A 278 -26.67 20.09 7.99
CA GLU A 278 -26.09 21.22 8.75
C GLU A 278 -24.61 20.98 9.03
N TYR A 279 -24.28 19.78 9.53
CA TYR A 279 -22.90 19.39 9.76
C TYR A 279 -22.10 19.36 8.45
N ALA A 280 -22.62 18.68 7.42
CA ALA A 280 -21.92 18.51 6.14
C ALA A 280 -21.61 19.87 5.49
N THR A 281 -22.58 20.79 5.42
CA THR A 281 -22.37 22.12 4.83
C THR A 281 -21.35 22.94 5.62
N LYS A 282 -21.33 22.82 6.95
CA LYS A 282 -20.44 23.61 7.81
C LYS A 282 -19.02 23.07 7.86
N TYR A 283 -18.85 21.76 7.93
CA TYR A 283 -17.58 21.11 8.27
C TYR A 283 -16.97 20.30 7.13
N THR A 284 -17.57 20.29 5.94
CA THR A 284 -17.04 19.56 4.78
C THR A 284 -17.05 20.37 3.48
N VAL A 285 -16.26 19.91 2.51
CA VAL A 285 -16.33 20.28 1.09
C VAL A 285 -16.58 19.04 0.23
N GLY A 286 -17.03 19.19 -1.02
CA GLY A 286 -17.22 18.07 -1.96
C GLY A 286 -18.59 17.36 -1.89
N VAL A 287 -19.53 17.84 -1.06
CA VAL A 287 -20.88 17.22 -0.88
C VAL A 287 -21.63 17.06 -2.22
N ASN A 288 -21.60 18.10 -3.07
CA ASN A 288 -22.36 18.09 -4.33
C ASN A 288 -21.80 17.09 -5.33
N GLU A 289 -20.47 17.07 -5.50
CA GLU A 289 -19.79 16.11 -6.37
C GLU A 289 -20.06 14.68 -5.92
N LEU A 290 -19.93 14.40 -4.62
CA LEU A 290 -20.25 13.09 -4.04
C LEU A 290 -21.70 12.70 -4.32
N ARG A 291 -22.66 13.61 -4.08
CA ARG A 291 -24.08 13.37 -4.32
C ARG A 291 -24.36 12.98 -5.78
N GLU A 292 -23.78 13.71 -6.73
CA GLU A 292 -23.97 13.43 -8.15
C GLU A 292 -23.37 12.08 -8.55
N VAL A 293 -22.18 11.74 -8.06
CA VAL A 293 -21.56 10.44 -8.34
C VAL A 293 -22.39 9.29 -7.75
N VAL A 294 -22.79 9.37 -6.48
CA VAL A 294 -23.51 8.26 -5.82
C VAL A 294 -24.95 8.12 -6.32
N LYS A 295 -25.54 9.14 -6.97
CA LYS A 295 -26.90 9.08 -7.55
C LYS A 295 -27.10 7.88 -8.47
N GLY A 296 -26.08 7.47 -9.22
CA GLY A 296 -26.13 6.33 -10.14
C GLY A 296 -26.09 4.94 -9.48
N TYR A 297 -25.84 4.85 -8.18
CA TYR A 297 -25.70 3.59 -7.44
C TYR A 297 -26.99 3.22 -6.70
N THR A 298 -28.06 3.03 -7.46
CA THR A 298 -29.34 2.54 -6.91
C THR A 298 -29.20 1.12 -6.36
N PRO A 299 -30.09 0.66 -5.46
CA PRO A 299 -30.04 -0.70 -4.93
C PRO A 299 -29.95 -1.80 -6.00
N ASP A 300 -30.74 -1.70 -7.08
CA ASP A 300 -30.70 -2.67 -8.19
C ASP A 300 -29.34 -2.72 -8.91
N VAL A 301 -28.73 -1.56 -9.14
CA VAL A 301 -27.40 -1.45 -9.76
C VAL A 301 -26.34 -2.06 -8.84
N VAL A 302 -26.41 -1.75 -7.55
CA VAL A 302 -25.49 -2.24 -6.54
C VAL A 302 -25.62 -3.75 -6.39
N GLU A 303 -26.82 -4.30 -6.35
CA GLU A 303 -27.07 -5.73 -6.29
C GLU A 303 -26.49 -6.45 -7.52
N LYS A 304 -26.70 -5.91 -8.72
CA LYS A 304 -26.12 -6.48 -9.95
C LYS A 304 -24.59 -6.56 -9.89
N ILE A 305 -23.94 -5.50 -9.42
CA ILE A 305 -22.47 -5.41 -9.35
C ILE A 305 -21.93 -6.30 -8.22
N THR A 306 -22.46 -6.13 -7.02
CA THR A 306 -21.89 -6.66 -5.78
C THR A 306 -22.43 -8.05 -5.44
N GLY A 307 -23.60 -8.43 -5.93
CA GLY A 307 -24.34 -9.62 -5.48
C GLY A 307 -24.99 -9.47 -4.10
N VAL A 308 -24.90 -8.31 -3.44
CA VAL A 308 -25.59 -8.04 -2.18
C VAL A 308 -27.05 -7.73 -2.48
N PRO A 309 -28.03 -8.45 -1.87
CA PRO A 309 -29.44 -8.18 -2.09
C PRO A 309 -29.80 -6.73 -1.74
N ALA A 310 -30.57 -6.06 -2.60
CA ALA A 310 -31.00 -4.66 -2.41
C ALA A 310 -31.63 -4.44 -1.03
N GLN A 311 -32.44 -5.38 -0.56
CA GLN A 311 -33.08 -5.30 0.76
C GLN A 311 -32.08 -5.27 1.92
N GLN A 312 -30.97 -6.01 1.85
CA GLN A 312 -29.94 -5.98 2.89
C GLN A 312 -29.17 -4.66 2.86
N LEU A 313 -28.90 -4.13 1.66
CA LEU A 313 -28.29 -2.82 1.48
C LEU A 313 -29.15 -1.71 2.09
N GLU A 314 -30.46 -1.74 1.84
CA GLU A 314 -31.43 -0.79 2.40
C GLU A 314 -31.52 -0.87 3.91
N ALA A 315 -31.58 -2.08 4.48
CA ALA A 315 -31.59 -2.28 5.93
C ALA A 315 -30.29 -1.77 6.59
N ALA A 316 -29.12 -1.98 5.97
CA ALA A 316 -27.86 -1.44 6.46
C ALA A 316 -27.83 0.09 6.41
N ALA A 317 -28.29 0.70 5.30
CA ALA A 317 -28.37 2.14 5.17
C ALA A 317 -29.33 2.76 6.19
N GLU A 318 -30.44 2.10 6.51
CA GLU A 318 -31.38 2.55 7.54
C GLU A 318 -30.75 2.56 8.94
N ILE A 319 -30.04 1.50 9.32
CA ILE A 319 -29.31 1.48 10.60
C ILE A 319 -28.28 2.60 10.65
N LEU A 320 -27.48 2.77 9.60
CA LEU A 320 -26.47 3.83 9.52
C LEU A 320 -27.10 5.22 9.60
N GLY A 321 -28.17 5.47 8.84
CA GLY A 321 -28.81 6.78 8.76
C GLY A 321 -29.58 7.20 10.01
N LYS A 322 -29.92 6.26 10.89
CA LYS A 322 -30.71 6.52 12.11
C LYS A 322 -29.92 6.34 13.42
N THR A 323 -28.68 5.87 13.36
CA THR A 323 -27.90 5.61 14.56
C THR A 323 -27.48 6.91 15.26
N PRO A 324 -27.51 7.01 16.61
CA PRO A 324 -27.04 8.21 17.32
C PRO A 324 -25.51 8.37 17.30
N SER A 325 -24.76 7.28 17.15
CA SER A 325 -23.30 7.29 17.10
C SER A 325 -22.76 6.15 16.24
N LEU A 326 -21.64 6.39 15.55
CA LEU A 326 -21.07 5.43 14.62
C LEU A 326 -19.56 5.30 14.80
N LEU A 327 -19.10 4.09 15.11
CA LEU A 327 -17.69 3.74 15.01
C LEU A 327 -17.46 2.84 13.79
N SER A 328 -16.70 3.38 12.83
CA SER A 328 -16.36 2.66 11.61
C SER A 328 -14.94 2.14 11.64
N THR A 329 -14.71 0.94 11.13
CA THR A 329 -13.37 0.36 10.99
C THR A 329 -13.18 -0.26 9.62
N ALA A 330 -11.95 -0.20 9.10
CA ALA A 330 -11.57 -0.91 7.89
C ALA A 330 -10.21 -1.59 8.03
N LEU A 331 -9.96 -2.66 7.26
CA LEU A 331 -8.66 -3.34 7.20
C LEU A 331 -8.41 -3.91 5.78
N GLN A 332 -7.70 -5.03 5.66
CA GLN A 332 -7.10 -5.51 4.41
C GLN A 332 -8.12 -5.95 3.35
N GLY A 333 -9.36 -6.25 3.73
CA GLY A 333 -10.44 -6.51 2.76
C GLY A 333 -10.86 -5.26 1.98
N VAL A 334 -10.42 -4.08 2.41
CA VAL A 334 -10.50 -2.82 1.66
C VAL A 334 -9.14 -2.47 1.06
N TYR A 335 -8.08 -2.46 1.88
CA TYR A 335 -6.79 -1.89 1.49
C TYR A 335 -6.02 -2.63 0.41
N GLN A 336 -6.29 -3.93 0.26
CA GLN A 336 -5.64 -4.81 -0.70
C GLN A 336 -6.62 -5.30 -1.79
N SER A 337 -7.75 -4.61 -1.96
CA SER A 337 -8.75 -4.88 -3.00
C SER A 337 -8.67 -3.82 -4.11
N SER A 338 -9.46 -3.99 -5.17
CA SER A 338 -9.58 -2.95 -6.22
C SER A 338 -10.14 -1.64 -5.66
N GLN A 339 -9.64 -0.52 -6.19
CA GLN A 339 -10.04 0.84 -5.80
C GLN A 339 -10.02 1.03 -4.28
N ALA A 340 -8.87 0.70 -3.68
CA ALA A 340 -8.69 0.61 -2.25
C ALA A 340 -8.81 1.98 -1.57
N THR A 341 -8.09 2.99 -2.08
CA THR A 341 -8.12 4.36 -1.53
C THR A 341 -9.51 4.99 -1.65
N PRO A 342 -10.18 4.99 -2.82
CA PRO A 342 -11.56 5.45 -2.92
C PRO A 342 -12.52 4.78 -1.95
N SER A 343 -12.45 3.45 -1.80
CA SER A 343 -13.31 2.69 -0.89
C SER A 343 -13.09 3.10 0.57
N ALA A 344 -11.83 3.27 0.99
CA ALA A 344 -11.51 3.75 2.33
C ALA A 344 -12.04 5.18 2.57
N CYS A 345 -11.96 6.07 1.58
CA CYS A 345 -12.56 7.40 1.66
C CYS A 345 -14.09 7.36 1.78
N GLN A 346 -14.78 6.41 1.11
CA GLN A 346 -16.23 6.29 1.26
C GLN A 346 -16.67 5.90 2.68
N ILE A 347 -15.85 5.12 3.40
CA ILE A 347 -16.10 4.83 4.83
C ILE A 347 -15.99 6.12 5.64
N ASN A 348 -14.98 6.95 5.37
CA ASN A 348 -14.82 8.25 6.01
C ASN A 348 -16.01 9.18 5.68
N ASN A 349 -16.44 9.21 4.41
CA ASN A 349 -17.57 10.00 3.95
C ASN A 349 -18.86 9.65 4.71
N ILE A 350 -19.15 8.36 4.94
CA ILE A 350 -20.35 7.95 5.69
C ILE A 350 -20.36 8.58 7.09
N ASN A 351 -19.26 8.48 7.84
CA ASN A 351 -19.15 9.13 9.15
C ASN A 351 -19.28 10.65 9.07
N LEU A 352 -18.65 11.29 8.07
CA LEU A 352 -18.70 12.74 7.88
C LEU A 352 -20.08 13.25 7.47
N LEU A 353 -20.78 12.54 6.59
CA LEU A 353 -22.15 12.86 6.15
C LEU A 353 -23.15 12.80 7.32
N LEU A 354 -22.94 11.89 8.27
CA LEU A 354 -23.77 11.76 9.46
C LEU A 354 -23.31 12.68 10.60
N GLY A 355 -22.11 13.27 10.50
CA GLY A 355 -21.49 14.04 11.56
C GLY A 355 -21.08 13.21 12.77
N HIS A 356 -20.73 11.93 12.60
CA HIS A 356 -20.27 11.02 13.66
C HIS A 356 -18.73 10.97 13.72
N ILE A 357 -18.13 12.06 14.21
CA ILE A 357 -16.69 12.19 14.46
C ILE A 357 -16.44 13.12 15.65
N GLY A 358 -15.32 12.94 16.36
CA GLY A 358 -14.90 13.84 17.44
C GLY A 358 -15.72 13.73 18.74
N LYS A 359 -16.60 12.74 18.88
CA LYS A 359 -17.47 12.54 20.06
C LYS A 359 -17.43 11.09 20.55
N PRO A 360 -17.75 10.81 21.83
CA PRO A 360 -17.83 9.45 22.34
C PRO A 360 -18.71 8.54 21.48
N GLY A 361 -18.16 7.37 21.11
CA GLY A 361 -18.86 6.39 20.27
C GLY A 361 -18.88 6.74 18.78
N SER A 362 -18.26 7.85 18.39
CA SER A 362 -18.31 8.40 17.03
C SER A 362 -16.91 8.67 16.49
N GLY A 363 -16.44 7.80 15.61
CA GLY A 363 -15.08 7.90 15.08
C GLY A 363 -14.80 6.92 13.96
N ILE A 364 -13.59 7.03 13.42
CA ILE A 364 -13.08 6.16 12.37
C ILE A 364 -11.75 5.59 12.83
N LEU A 365 -11.58 4.29 12.65
CA LEU A 365 -10.32 3.58 12.82
C LEU A 365 -9.98 2.87 11.50
N GLN A 366 -9.21 3.54 10.64
CA GLN A 366 -8.55 2.91 9.49
C GLN A 366 -7.39 2.06 10.02
N MET A 367 -7.63 0.77 10.18
CA MET A 367 -6.81 -0.06 11.07
C MET A 367 -5.40 -0.29 10.52
N ASN A 368 -4.39 -0.22 11.38
CA ASN A 368 -3.06 -0.73 11.01
C ASN A 368 -3.07 -2.28 11.07
N GLY A 369 -2.16 -2.94 10.35
CA GLY A 369 -2.00 -4.39 10.43
C GLY A 369 -0.80 -4.87 11.25
N GLN A 370 0.15 -3.96 11.51
CA GLN A 370 1.45 -4.18 12.13
C GLN A 370 1.58 -3.33 13.41
N PRO A 371 2.43 -3.72 14.37
CA PRO A 371 2.42 -3.16 15.71
C PRO A 371 2.91 -1.71 15.76
N THR A 372 3.90 -1.36 14.95
CA THR A 372 4.58 -0.05 14.97
C THR A 372 4.53 0.63 13.60
N ALA A 373 3.62 0.19 12.73
CA ALA A 373 3.39 0.83 11.43
C ALA A 373 3.04 2.31 11.56
N GLN A 374 2.43 2.73 12.68
CA GLN A 374 2.17 4.14 12.93
C GLN A 374 3.47 4.94 13.06
N ASN A 375 4.47 4.45 13.82
CA ASN A 375 5.76 5.15 13.92
C ASN A 375 6.50 5.21 12.59
N ASN A 376 6.43 4.14 11.80
CA ASN A 376 7.03 4.13 10.47
C ASN A 376 6.49 5.27 9.59
N ARG A 377 5.19 5.58 9.67
CA ARG A 377 4.56 6.72 8.97
C ARG A 377 4.87 8.05 9.63
N GLU A 378 4.80 8.13 10.96
CA GLU A 378 5.11 9.34 11.73
C GLU A 378 6.51 9.87 11.41
N THR A 379 7.51 8.99 11.36
CA THR A 379 8.91 9.38 11.11
C THR A 379 9.26 9.49 9.62
N GLY A 380 8.36 9.13 8.71
CA GLY A 380 8.60 9.15 7.26
C GLY A 380 9.50 8.01 6.75
N CYS A 381 9.59 6.88 7.48
CA CYS A 381 10.33 5.70 7.03
C CYS A 381 9.52 4.77 6.13
N ASP A 382 8.23 5.05 5.94
CA ASP A 382 7.43 4.54 4.82
C ASP A 382 7.71 5.30 3.51
N GLY A 383 8.67 6.22 3.51
CA GLY A 383 9.03 7.06 2.38
C GLY A 383 8.53 8.50 2.51
N GLU A 384 7.48 8.75 3.28
CA GLU A 384 6.91 10.09 3.53
C GLU A 384 7.86 10.95 4.39
N TYR A 385 7.43 12.11 4.89
CA TYR A 385 8.31 12.99 5.68
C TYR A 385 7.94 13.05 7.16
N PRO A 386 8.93 13.14 8.06
CA PRO A 386 8.72 13.16 9.50
C PRO A 386 7.73 14.24 9.96
N GLY A 387 6.86 13.87 10.90
CA GLY A 387 5.84 14.77 11.45
C GLY A 387 4.74 15.11 10.45
N PHE A 388 4.44 14.18 9.52
CA PHE A 388 3.39 14.33 8.51
C PHE A 388 3.55 15.61 7.68
N ARG A 389 4.74 15.79 7.12
CA ARG A 389 5.09 17.01 6.37
C ARG A 389 4.91 16.83 4.87
N ASN A 390 4.23 17.79 4.26
CA ASN A 390 4.00 17.82 2.82
C ASN A 390 5.27 18.20 2.03
N PHE A 391 5.73 17.30 1.17
CA PHE A 391 6.91 17.49 0.32
C PHE A 391 6.79 18.65 -0.69
N GLN A 392 5.56 19.03 -1.05
CA GLN A 392 5.26 20.17 -1.92
C GLN A 392 5.27 21.50 -1.15
N ASN A 393 5.20 21.46 0.18
CA ASN A 393 5.20 22.65 1.02
C ASN A 393 6.64 23.03 1.39
N LYS A 394 7.14 24.12 0.78
CA LYS A 394 8.49 24.64 1.02
C LYS A 394 8.75 24.98 2.49
N ARG A 395 7.75 25.47 3.22
CA ARG A 395 7.87 25.75 4.66
C ARG A 395 8.13 24.47 5.44
N HIS A 396 7.35 23.42 5.19
CA HIS A 396 7.57 22.13 5.83
C HIS A 396 8.97 21.57 5.55
N MET A 397 9.44 21.64 4.31
CA MET A 397 10.78 21.14 3.98
C MET A 397 11.89 21.98 4.64
N GLN A 398 11.70 23.29 4.76
CA GLN A 398 12.60 24.17 5.50
C GLN A 398 12.62 23.81 7.00
N GLU A 399 11.48 23.55 7.62
CA GLU A 399 11.39 23.13 9.04
C GLU A 399 12.19 21.83 9.30
N ILE A 400 12.09 20.85 8.40
CA ILE A 400 12.88 19.61 8.52
C ILE A 400 14.38 19.92 8.34
N ALA A 401 14.74 20.71 7.32
CA ALA A 401 16.12 21.06 7.06
C ALA A 401 16.76 21.79 8.26
N ASP A 402 16.02 22.70 8.89
CA ASP A 402 16.45 23.39 10.10
C ASP A 402 16.58 22.43 11.30
N ALA A 403 15.60 21.55 11.50
CA ALA A 403 15.61 20.57 12.58
C ALA A 403 16.76 19.56 12.47
N TRP A 404 17.15 19.19 11.25
CA TRP A 404 18.29 18.31 10.96
C TRP A 404 19.61 19.05 10.70
N ASN A 405 19.59 20.39 10.78
CA ASN A 405 20.74 21.24 10.52
C ASN A 405 21.41 21.00 9.15
N ILE A 406 20.63 20.88 8.08
CA ILE A 406 21.11 20.72 6.70
C ILE A 406 20.66 21.87 5.80
N ASP A 407 21.32 22.04 4.66
CA ASP A 407 20.86 22.97 3.63
C ASP A 407 19.60 22.44 2.95
N LEU A 408 18.59 23.29 2.73
CA LEU A 408 17.33 22.89 2.07
C LEU A 408 17.57 22.24 0.71
N VAL A 409 18.58 22.68 -0.04
CA VAL A 409 18.93 22.10 -1.35
C VAL A 409 19.32 20.62 -1.28
N LYS A 410 19.75 20.13 -0.11
CA LYS A 410 20.07 18.71 0.13
C LYS A 410 18.83 17.90 0.54
N MET A 411 17.70 18.53 0.83
CA MET A 411 16.46 17.83 1.16
C MET A 411 15.84 17.24 -0.12
N PRO A 412 15.64 15.91 -0.22
CA PRO A 412 15.25 15.31 -1.47
C PRO A 412 13.74 15.38 -1.73
N HIS A 413 13.19 16.56 -2.02
CA HIS A 413 11.74 16.80 -2.06
C HIS A 413 11.14 17.17 -3.43
N TRP A 414 11.88 16.94 -4.53
CA TRP A 414 11.45 17.30 -5.89
C TRP A 414 10.35 16.40 -6.47
N ASN A 415 10.05 15.27 -5.81
CA ASN A 415 9.03 14.32 -6.22
C ASN A 415 8.44 13.58 -5.01
N GLN A 416 7.36 12.83 -5.24
CA GLN A 416 6.79 11.90 -4.27
C GLN A 416 7.83 10.84 -3.83
N PRO A 417 7.71 10.33 -2.59
CA PRO A 417 8.50 9.20 -2.12
C PRO A 417 8.54 8.02 -3.08
N THR A 418 9.71 7.36 -3.19
CA THR A 418 9.83 6.17 -4.05
C THR A 418 9.21 4.98 -3.33
N HIS A 419 8.12 4.43 -3.86
CA HIS A 419 7.54 3.19 -3.35
C HIS A 419 8.29 1.94 -3.87
N ILE A 420 8.10 0.81 -3.21
CA ILE A 420 8.81 -0.45 -3.48
C ILE A 420 8.70 -0.92 -4.94
N GLU A 421 7.55 -0.80 -5.59
CA GLU A 421 7.43 -1.19 -7.01
C GLU A 421 8.39 -0.41 -7.92
N ASN A 422 8.56 0.89 -7.68
CA ASN A 422 9.53 1.69 -8.42
C ASN A 422 10.97 1.31 -8.06
N MET A 423 11.26 0.96 -6.80
CA MET A 423 12.57 0.43 -6.44
C MET A 423 12.86 -0.93 -7.10
N LEU A 424 11.89 -1.84 -7.18
CA LEU A 424 12.03 -3.11 -7.89
C LEU A 424 12.34 -2.88 -9.37
N LYS A 425 11.70 -1.87 -9.99
CA LYS A 425 12.05 -1.43 -11.34
C LYS A 425 13.46 -0.88 -11.41
N PHE A 426 13.87 0.00 -10.49
CA PHE A 426 15.22 0.56 -10.49
C PHE A 426 16.30 -0.52 -10.29
N ILE A 427 16.02 -1.58 -9.53
CA ILE A 427 16.85 -2.80 -9.44
C ILE A 427 16.88 -3.54 -10.78
N ALA A 428 15.73 -3.70 -11.45
CA ALA A 428 15.66 -4.33 -12.77
C ALA A 428 16.55 -3.60 -13.79
N ASP A 429 16.50 -2.27 -13.79
CA ASP A 429 17.26 -1.38 -14.67
C ASP A 429 18.75 -1.26 -14.26
N GLY A 430 19.14 -1.80 -13.10
CA GLY A 430 20.52 -1.70 -12.57
C GLY A 430 20.88 -0.33 -11.99
N SER A 431 19.89 0.54 -11.79
CA SER A 431 20.07 1.89 -11.26
C SER A 431 19.98 1.96 -9.72
N ILE A 432 19.49 0.90 -9.07
CA ILE A 432 19.78 0.59 -7.66
C ILE A 432 20.76 -0.58 -7.64
N GLY A 433 21.97 -0.35 -7.12
CA GLY A 433 23.04 -1.33 -6.99
C GLY A 433 23.26 -1.84 -5.56
N MET A 434 22.65 -1.21 -4.56
CA MET A 434 22.65 -1.66 -3.18
C MET A 434 21.25 -1.56 -2.56
N PHE A 435 20.80 -2.63 -1.91
CA PHE A 435 19.48 -2.69 -1.30
C PHE A 435 19.53 -3.25 0.12
N TRP A 436 19.10 -2.46 1.10
CA TRP A 436 19.14 -2.83 2.52
C TRP A 436 17.74 -3.15 3.03
N ILE A 437 17.53 -4.41 3.37
CA ILE A 437 16.27 -4.95 3.88
C ILE A 437 16.34 -5.11 5.41
N SER A 438 15.40 -4.52 6.15
CA SER A 438 15.39 -4.53 7.62
C SER A 438 14.06 -5.01 8.20
N GLY A 439 14.10 -6.08 9.01
CA GLY A 439 12.96 -6.56 9.80
C GLY A 439 11.76 -7.04 8.97
N THR A 440 11.97 -7.44 7.71
CA THR A 440 10.92 -7.87 6.79
C THR A 440 11.42 -8.96 5.84
N ASN A 441 10.51 -9.80 5.35
CA ASN A 441 10.82 -10.95 4.49
C ASN A 441 10.13 -10.84 3.11
N PRO A 442 10.60 -9.92 2.23
CA PRO A 442 10.03 -9.68 0.89
C PRO A 442 9.97 -10.92 0.00
N MET A 443 10.88 -11.89 0.20
CA MET A 443 10.93 -13.15 -0.54
C MET A 443 9.73 -14.07 -0.28
N VAL A 444 8.84 -13.69 0.66
CA VAL A 444 7.55 -14.34 0.91
C VAL A 444 6.40 -13.34 0.82
N SER A 445 6.60 -12.08 1.26
CA SER A 445 5.50 -11.13 1.44
C SER A 445 5.17 -10.25 0.23
N LEU A 446 6.10 -10.03 -0.72
CA LEU A 446 5.82 -9.23 -1.91
C LEU A 446 4.94 -10.00 -2.91
N PRO A 447 4.14 -9.31 -3.74
CA PRO A 447 3.41 -9.96 -4.83
C PRO A 447 4.37 -10.45 -5.92
N ASN A 448 3.92 -11.40 -6.74
CA ASN A 448 4.67 -11.96 -7.88
C ASN A 448 6.08 -12.43 -7.47
N LEU A 449 6.13 -13.41 -6.55
CA LEU A 449 7.39 -13.88 -5.96
C LEU A 449 8.42 -14.38 -6.98
N ALA A 450 7.98 -14.91 -8.12
CA ALA A 450 8.88 -15.28 -9.22
C ALA A 450 9.70 -14.09 -9.75
N ARG A 451 9.05 -12.92 -9.94
CA ARG A 451 9.72 -11.68 -10.33
C ARG A 451 10.65 -11.19 -9.21
N VAL A 452 10.19 -11.19 -7.97
CA VAL A 452 10.98 -10.74 -6.80
C VAL A 452 12.26 -11.56 -6.66
N ARG A 453 12.17 -12.89 -6.76
CA ARG A 453 13.33 -13.79 -6.76
C ARG A 453 14.35 -13.40 -7.82
N LYS A 454 13.90 -13.26 -9.07
CA LYS A 454 14.77 -12.88 -10.20
C LYS A 454 15.51 -11.56 -9.95
N LEU A 455 14.85 -10.58 -9.36
CA LEU A 455 15.42 -9.25 -9.10
C LEU A 455 16.43 -9.26 -7.94
N PHE A 456 16.12 -9.96 -6.86
CA PHE A 456 16.95 -9.96 -5.65
C PHE A 456 18.17 -10.88 -5.75
N THR A 457 18.21 -11.77 -6.74
CA THR A 457 19.37 -12.63 -7.02
C THR A 457 20.20 -12.16 -8.22
N LYS A 458 20.04 -10.90 -8.66
CA LYS A 458 20.89 -10.34 -9.73
C LYS A 458 22.34 -10.21 -9.21
N PRO A 459 23.35 -10.71 -9.94
CA PRO A 459 24.74 -10.68 -9.48
C PRO A 459 25.29 -9.28 -9.18
N GLU A 460 24.76 -8.24 -9.81
CA GLU A 460 25.17 -6.85 -9.64
C GLU A 460 24.52 -6.13 -8.45
N LEU A 461 23.50 -6.72 -7.82
CA LEU A 461 22.79 -6.11 -6.70
C LEU A 461 23.42 -6.55 -5.37
N PHE A 462 23.96 -5.60 -4.60
CA PHE A 462 24.46 -5.88 -3.25
C PHE A 462 23.32 -5.80 -2.23
N VAL A 463 22.97 -6.93 -1.60
CA VAL A 463 21.84 -7.06 -0.67
C VAL A 463 22.32 -7.19 0.77
N VAL A 464 21.87 -6.28 1.62
CA VAL A 464 22.05 -6.37 3.08
C VAL A 464 20.73 -6.79 3.70
N CYS A 465 20.75 -7.83 4.54
CA CYS A 465 19.57 -8.28 5.29
C CYS A 465 19.82 -8.20 6.80
N GLN A 466 19.05 -7.36 7.47
CA GLN A 466 19.05 -7.20 8.92
C GLN A 466 17.81 -7.88 9.50
N ASP A 467 18.01 -9.01 10.17
CA ASP A 467 16.94 -9.86 10.67
C ASP A 467 17.33 -10.52 12.01
N ILE A 468 16.33 -11.05 12.72
CA ILE A 468 16.45 -11.76 13.99
C ILE A 468 16.62 -13.27 13.79
N PHE A 469 16.22 -13.80 12.63
CA PHE A 469 16.27 -15.22 12.26
C PHE A 469 16.76 -15.42 10.83
N PRO A 470 17.28 -16.61 10.49
CA PRO A 470 17.36 -17.05 9.10
C PRO A 470 15.97 -17.05 8.45
N THR A 471 15.85 -16.39 7.29
CA THR A 471 14.66 -16.26 6.46
C THR A 471 14.99 -16.40 4.96
N GLU A 472 13.97 -16.43 4.11
CA GLU A 472 14.16 -16.59 2.66
C GLU A 472 14.93 -15.40 2.10
N THR A 473 14.77 -14.24 2.75
CA THR A 473 15.51 -13.03 2.42
C THR A 473 16.96 -13.09 2.91
N THR A 474 17.24 -13.63 4.11
CA THR A 474 18.65 -13.80 4.54
C THR A 474 19.38 -14.77 3.61
N ALA A 475 18.70 -15.80 3.11
CA ALA A 475 19.29 -16.83 2.25
C ALA A 475 19.87 -16.28 0.93
N ILE A 476 19.37 -15.14 0.44
CA ILE A 476 19.86 -14.48 -0.78
C ILE A 476 20.78 -13.28 -0.51
N ALA A 477 20.94 -12.85 0.74
CA ALA A 477 21.69 -11.65 1.07
C ALA A 477 23.20 -11.85 0.88
N ASP A 478 23.93 -10.76 0.61
CA ASP A 478 25.39 -10.74 0.61
C ASP A 478 25.94 -10.53 2.02
N VAL A 479 25.22 -9.77 2.85
CA VAL A 479 25.54 -9.58 4.27
C VAL A 479 24.27 -9.77 5.10
N VAL A 480 24.36 -10.59 6.14
CA VAL A 480 23.31 -10.77 7.15
C VAL A 480 23.76 -10.16 8.46
N LEU A 481 22.96 -9.27 9.03
CA LEU A 481 23.22 -8.60 10.31
C LEU A 481 22.27 -9.12 11.40
N PRO A 482 22.77 -9.71 12.50
CA PRO A 482 21.93 -10.22 13.58
C PRO A 482 21.35 -9.06 14.40
N ALA A 483 20.03 -8.90 14.38
CA ALA A 483 19.32 -7.87 15.13
C ALA A 483 18.82 -8.37 16.50
N ALA A 484 18.69 -7.44 17.46
CA ALA A 484 18.04 -7.67 18.74
C ALA A 484 16.50 -7.65 18.56
N GLN A 485 15.80 -8.63 19.13
CA GLN A 485 14.34 -8.72 19.10
C GLN A 485 13.71 -7.90 20.25
N TRP A 486 12.39 -7.73 20.20
CA TRP A 486 11.58 -7.37 21.38
C TRP A 486 12.01 -8.11 22.65
N GLY A 487 12.12 -7.33 23.75
CA GLY A 487 12.66 -7.79 25.03
C GLY A 487 14.17 -7.61 25.18
N GLU A 488 14.92 -7.43 24.09
CA GLU A 488 16.39 -7.30 24.09
C GLU A 488 16.87 -5.85 23.88
N LYS A 489 15.94 -4.94 23.60
CA LYS A 489 16.21 -3.52 23.31
C LYS A 489 15.11 -2.61 23.89
N THR A 490 15.48 -1.34 24.09
CA THR A 490 14.58 -0.28 24.58
C THR A 490 14.12 0.59 23.41
N GLY A 491 12.85 1.00 23.41
CA GLY A 491 12.34 1.99 22.47
C GLY A 491 10.82 2.15 22.52
N CYS A 492 10.34 3.21 21.89
CA CYS A 492 8.94 3.56 21.83
C CYS A 492 8.23 2.93 20.64
N PHE A 493 6.94 2.70 20.80
CA PHE A 493 6.08 2.40 19.67
C PHE A 493 4.64 2.85 19.86
N THR A 494 3.96 3.12 18.75
CA THR A 494 2.63 3.68 18.67
C THR A 494 1.70 2.74 17.93
N ASN A 495 0.58 2.40 18.56
CA ASN A 495 -0.45 1.55 17.99
C ASN A 495 -1.42 2.35 17.09
N VAL A 496 -2.46 1.69 16.55
CA VAL A 496 -3.45 2.40 15.72
C VAL A 496 -4.36 3.35 16.51
N ASP A 497 -4.56 3.11 17.82
CA ASP A 497 -5.24 4.02 18.73
C ASP A 497 -4.38 5.26 19.07
N ARG A 498 -3.29 5.53 18.33
CA ARG A 498 -2.28 6.58 18.61
C ARG A 498 -1.62 6.49 19.99
N THR A 499 -1.83 5.40 20.71
CA THR A 499 -1.26 5.19 22.03
C THR A 499 0.20 4.80 21.88
N MET A 500 1.09 5.63 22.41
CA MET A 500 2.52 5.38 22.47
C MET A 500 2.87 4.66 23.77
N HIS A 501 3.57 3.54 23.67
CA HIS A 501 4.13 2.78 24.79
C HIS A 501 5.67 2.83 24.75
N LEU A 502 6.29 2.63 25.91
CA LEU A 502 7.73 2.41 26.03
C LEU A 502 8.00 0.93 26.39
N SER A 503 8.84 0.28 25.60
CA SER A 503 9.40 -1.03 25.91
C SER A 503 10.77 -0.87 26.54
N HIS A 504 10.98 -1.45 27.72
CA HIS A 504 12.29 -1.54 28.35
C HIS A 504 13.02 -2.83 27.96
N LYS A 505 14.34 -2.77 27.81
CA LYS A 505 15.19 -3.95 27.67
C LYS A 505 15.04 -4.86 28.89
N ALA A 506 14.64 -6.10 28.67
CA ALA A 506 14.40 -7.10 29.72
C ALA A 506 15.56 -8.09 29.88
N VAL A 507 16.20 -8.46 28.78
CA VAL A 507 17.31 -9.42 28.70
C VAL A 507 18.38 -8.95 27.70
N GLU A 508 19.55 -9.56 27.72
CA GLU A 508 20.59 -9.32 26.71
C GLU A 508 20.26 -10.04 25.39
N PRO A 509 20.60 -9.46 24.22
CA PRO A 509 20.48 -10.14 22.94
C PRO A 509 21.45 -11.34 22.84
N PRO A 510 21.14 -12.36 22.02
CA PRO A 510 21.97 -13.55 21.92
C PRO A 510 23.26 -13.30 21.13
N GLY A 511 24.38 -13.85 21.62
CA GLY A 511 25.67 -13.75 20.95
C GLY A 511 26.13 -12.31 20.80
N GLU A 512 26.36 -11.88 19.57
CA GLU A 512 26.77 -10.52 19.20
C GLU A 512 25.63 -9.72 18.55
N ALA A 513 24.37 -10.17 18.62
CA ALA A 513 23.24 -9.43 18.04
C ALA A 513 23.12 -8.02 18.66
N ARG A 514 22.79 -7.02 17.82
CA ARG A 514 22.71 -5.59 18.22
C ARG A 514 21.32 -5.01 17.98
N ALA A 515 20.93 -3.97 18.71
CA ALA A 515 19.71 -3.24 18.40
C ALA A 515 19.81 -2.59 17.01
N ASP A 516 18.72 -2.51 16.27
CA ASP A 516 18.70 -1.89 14.93
C ASP A 516 19.22 -0.45 14.98
N LEU A 517 18.92 0.28 16.08
CA LEU A 517 19.47 1.61 16.33
C LEU A 517 21.01 1.62 16.30
N ASP A 518 21.66 0.69 17.02
CA ASP A 518 23.12 0.64 17.10
C ASP A 518 23.76 0.35 15.74
N ILE A 519 23.11 -0.49 14.94
CA ILE A 519 23.54 -0.84 13.57
C ILE A 519 23.49 0.41 12.67
N PHE A 520 22.38 1.15 12.71
CA PHE A 520 22.21 2.38 11.94
C PHE A 520 23.17 3.50 12.39
N LEU A 521 23.41 3.64 13.71
CA LEU A 521 24.40 4.58 14.22
C LEU A 521 25.83 4.22 13.79
N ASP A 522 26.19 2.94 13.75
CA ASP A 522 27.50 2.49 13.25
C ASP A 522 27.66 2.80 11.75
N PHE A 523 26.64 2.49 10.94
CA PHE A 523 26.64 2.86 9.53
C PHE A 523 26.79 4.36 9.31
N SER A 524 26.04 5.19 10.05
CA SER A 524 26.15 6.65 9.96
C SER A 524 27.55 7.16 10.28
N ARG A 525 28.23 6.58 11.27
CA ARG A 525 29.62 6.96 11.63
C ARG A 525 30.60 6.61 10.52
N ARG A 526 30.47 5.42 9.91
CA ARG A 526 31.35 4.94 8.83
C ARG A 526 31.15 5.68 7.51
N MET A 527 29.93 6.14 7.26
CA MET A 527 29.60 7.01 6.13
C MET A 527 30.00 8.47 6.37
N GLU A 528 30.34 8.84 7.61
CA GLU A 528 30.80 10.17 7.99
C GLU A 528 29.81 11.28 7.58
N PHE A 529 28.51 11.04 7.78
CA PHE A 529 27.48 12.04 7.47
C PHE A 529 27.63 13.29 8.34
N LYS A 530 27.65 14.46 7.68
CA LYS A 530 27.86 15.76 8.33
C LYS A 530 26.66 16.68 8.16
N ASP A 531 26.43 17.50 9.18
CA ASP A 531 25.51 18.63 9.12
C ASP A 531 26.11 19.81 8.34
N LYS A 532 25.37 20.92 8.20
CA LYS A 532 25.82 22.11 7.45
C LYS A 532 26.99 22.85 8.13
N HIS A 533 27.30 22.55 9.39
CA HIS A 533 28.41 23.14 10.14
C HIS A 533 29.61 22.20 10.26
N GLY A 534 29.57 21.02 9.61
CA GLY A 534 30.65 20.04 9.60
C GLY A 534 30.68 19.11 10.82
N GLY A 535 29.70 19.21 11.72
CA GLY A 535 29.50 18.29 12.83
C GLY A 535 28.81 16.98 12.39
N PRO A 536 28.76 15.95 13.25
CA PRO A 536 28.07 14.71 12.94
C PRO A 536 26.56 14.93 12.79
N LEU A 537 25.98 14.51 11.66
CA LEU A 537 24.55 14.64 11.39
C LEU A 537 23.68 13.87 12.40
N ILE A 538 24.18 12.72 12.87
CA ILE A 538 23.47 11.82 13.79
C ILE A 538 24.34 11.65 15.04
N PRO A 539 24.28 12.59 16.01
CA PRO A 539 25.18 12.62 17.16
C PRO A 539 24.75 11.69 18.32
N TYR A 540 23.64 10.97 18.16
CA TYR A 540 23.00 10.23 19.25
C TYR A 540 23.76 8.97 19.67
N LYS A 541 23.63 8.63 20.95
CA LYS A 541 24.24 7.46 21.59
C LYS A 541 23.22 6.56 22.28
N THR A 542 22.05 7.08 22.62
CA THR A 542 21.00 6.33 23.33
C THR A 542 19.64 6.48 22.65
N PRO A 543 18.72 5.51 22.81
CA PRO A 543 17.34 5.65 22.32
C PRO A 543 16.66 6.93 22.84
N GLU A 544 16.87 7.29 24.10
CA GLU A 544 16.21 8.45 24.70
C GLU A 544 16.69 9.79 24.09
N GLU A 545 17.97 9.90 23.71
CA GLU A 545 18.47 11.07 22.96
C GLU A 545 17.76 11.20 21.60
N VAL A 546 17.54 10.08 20.90
CA VAL A 546 16.80 10.05 19.64
C VAL A 546 15.32 10.41 19.86
N PHE A 547 14.69 9.88 20.91
CA PHE A 547 13.33 10.23 21.29
C PHE A 547 13.18 11.73 21.56
N ASN A 548 14.14 12.33 22.27
CA ASN A 548 14.15 13.77 22.51
C ASN A 548 14.34 14.60 21.24
N ALA A 549 15.07 14.10 20.25
CA ALA A 549 15.15 14.72 18.93
C ALA A 549 13.82 14.58 18.16
N TRP A 550 13.17 13.41 18.22
CA TRP A 550 11.86 13.18 17.63
C TRP A 550 10.78 14.13 18.18
N LYS A 551 10.78 14.38 19.51
CA LYS A 551 9.85 15.35 20.13
C LYS A 551 9.93 16.75 19.51
N LYS A 552 11.14 17.19 19.12
CA LYS A 552 11.34 18.47 18.45
C LYS A 552 10.81 18.43 17.01
N MET A 553 10.99 17.31 16.32
CA MET A 553 10.49 17.12 14.96
C MET A 553 8.96 17.07 14.89
N SER A 554 8.30 16.47 15.88
CA SER A 554 6.84 16.33 15.93
C SER A 554 6.10 17.55 16.46
N TYR A 555 6.81 18.54 17.03
CA TYR A 555 6.21 19.75 17.58
C TYR A 555 5.33 20.49 16.56
N ASP A 556 4.13 20.90 16.99
CA ASP A 556 3.11 21.58 16.19
C ASP A 556 2.67 20.81 14.93
N ARG A 557 2.81 19.48 14.96
CA ARG A 557 2.30 18.56 13.93
C ARG A 557 1.20 17.68 14.52
N PRO A 558 0.41 16.96 13.71
CA PRO A 558 -0.66 16.12 14.25
C PRO A 558 -0.18 15.14 15.32
N CYS A 559 0.98 14.52 15.11
CA CYS A 559 1.64 13.57 16.03
C CYS A 559 2.51 14.21 17.12
N ASP A 560 2.24 15.47 17.49
CA ASP A 560 2.99 16.19 18.52
C ASP A 560 3.07 15.39 19.83
N CYS A 561 4.30 15.10 20.24
CA CYS A 561 4.65 14.41 21.48
C CYS A 561 5.58 15.24 22.38
N SER A 562 5.61 16.56 22.21
CA SER A 562 6.48 17.49 22.93
C SER A 562 6.39 17.36 24.45
N ALA A 563 5.23 17.03 25.01
CA ALA A 563 5.04 16.84 26.44
C ALA A 563 5.32 15.40 26.93
N LEU A 564 5.63 14.44 26.05
CA LEU A 564 5.99 13.06 26.44
C LEU A 564 7.45 12.97 26.90
N THR A 565 7.69 12.10 27.88
CA THR A 565 9.03 11.68 28.35
C THR A 565 9.02 10.18 28.57
N TYR A 566 10.19 9.54 28.59
CA TYR A 566 10.30 8.13 28.99
C TYR A 566 9.76 7.90 30.40
N ASP A 567 9.97 8.84 31.32
CA ASP A 567 9.42 8.78 32.68
C ASP A 567 7.88 8.75 32.68
N LYS A 568 7.23 9.61 31.87
CA LYS A 568 5.75 9.61 31.74
C LYS A 568 5.21 8.30 31.19
N LEU A 569 5.97 7.64 30.30
CA LEU A 569 5.60 6.36 29.70
C LEU A 569 5.96 5.16 30.60
N THR A 570 6.70 5.36 31.69
CA THR A 570 7.16 4.29 32.59
C THR A 570 6.21 4.11 33.78
N GLY A 571 5.90 2.86 34.12
CA GLY A 571 5.06 2.50 35.27
C GLY A 571 3.55 2.58 35.00
N GLY A 572 3.10 3.47 34.12
CA GLY A 572 1.70 3.68 33.74
C GLY A 572 1.22 2.88 32.52
N SER A 573 0.19 3.40 31.84
CA SER A 573 -0.22 2.97 30.50
C SER A 573 0.50 3.79 29.44
N GLY A 574 0.41 3.38 28.17
CA GLY A 574 0.77 4.25 27.06
C GLY A 574 -0.13 5.49 26.98
N ILE A 575 0.35 6.52 26.29
CA ILE A 575 -0.31 7.83 26.18
C ILE A 575 -0.61 8.11 24.71
N GLN A 576 -1.84 8.55 24.40
CA GLN A 576 -2.21 8.93 23.04
C GLN A 576 -1.59 10.26 22.65
N TRP A 577 -1.08 10.37 21.43
CA TRP A 577 -0.82 11.68 20.84
C TRP A 577 -2.11 12.27 20.20
N PRO A 578 -2.23 13.61 20.07
CA PRO A 578 -1.27 14.63 20.46
C PRO A 578 -1.13 14.75 21.99
N CYS A 579 0.12 14.86 22.46
CA CYS A 579 0.47 15.06 23.85
C CYS A 579 1.37 16.29 23.97
N THR A 580 0.74 17.41 24.34
CA THR A 580 1.30 18.76 24.36
C THR A 580 1.08 19.42 25.72
N ASP A 581 1.55 20.64 25.95
CA ASP A 581 1.27 21.36 27.20
C ASP A 581 -0.23 21.57 27.45
N LYS A 582 -1.03 21.69 26.37
CA LYS A 582 -2.49 21.77 26.46
C LYS A 582 -3.14 20.41 26.77
N TYR A 583 -2.55 19.33 26.28
CA TYR A 583 -3.02 17.95 26.47
C TYR A 583 -1.92 17.08 27.06
N PRO A 584 -1.49 17.31 28.32
CA PRO A 584 -0.27 16.73 28.88
C PRO A 584 -0.34 15.22 29.14
N ASN A 585 -1.56 14.66 29.04
CA ASN A 585 -1.89 13.24 29.17
C ASN A 585 -2.46 12.66 27.87
N GLY A 586 -2.26 13.36 26.74
CA GLY A 586 -2.82 12.99 25.45
C GLY A 586 -4.22 13.50 25.19
N LYS A 587 -4.66 13.41 23.94
CA LYS A 587 -6.02 13.75 23.49
C LYS A 587 -6.75 12.52 22.97
N GLU A 588 -7.90 12.23 23.58
CA GLU A 588 -8.66 10.98 23.33
C GLU A 588 -9.16 10.89 21.88
N ARG A 589 -9.73 11.98 21.36
CA ARG A 589 -10.33 12.05 20.01
C ARG A 589 -9.80 13.27 19.28
N LEU A 590 -9.58 13.13 17.98
CA LEU A 590 -9.33 14.30 17.14
C LEU A 590 -10.65 14.90 16.66
N PHE A 591 -10.58 16.18 16.27
CA PHE A 591 -11.65 16.89 15.58
C PHE A 591 -12.95 17.07 16.41
N ASP A 592 -12.84 17.03 17.74
CA ASP A 592 -13.92 17.41 18.68
C ASP A 592 -14.30 18.90 18.58
N ASP A 593 -13.48 19.71 17.94
CA ASP A 593 -13.71 21.12 17.61
C ASP A 593 -14.19 21.36 16.16
N GLY A 594 -14.31 20.29 15.36
CA GLY A 594 -14.68 20.35 13.95
C GLY A 594 -13.61 20.97 13.04
N LYS A 595 -12.35 21.08 13.49
CA LYS A 595 -11.22 21.59 12.70
C LYS A 595 -10.32 20.45 12.25
N PHE A 596 -10.24 20.24 10.94
CA PHE A 596 -9.44 19.19 10.32
C PHE A 596 -8.07 19.72 9.89
N PHE A 597 -7.13 18.82 9.62
CA PHE A 597 -5.76 19.16 9.22
C PHE A 597 -5.64 19.53 7.73
N THR A 598 -6.69 20.12 7.16
CA THR A 598 -6.83 20.44 5.73
C THR A 598 -6.44 21.88 5.39
N ASP A 599 -5.96 22.64 6.36
CA ASP A 599 -5.37 23.95 6.08
C ASP A 599 -4.11 23.78 5.21
N ILE A 600 -3.99 24.61 4.18
CA ILE A 600 -2.98 24.44 3.12
C ILE A 600 -1.53 24.49 3.62
N ASP A 601 -1.26 25.30 4.64
CA ASP A 601 0.07 25.43 5.22
C ASP A 601 0.32 24.41 6.33
N TYR A 602 -0.65 23.54 6.61
CA TYR A 602 -0.59 22.52 7.66
C TYR A 602 -0.73 21.09 7.14
N CYS A 603 -1.53 20.85 6.10
CA CYS A 603 -1.82 19.52 5.58
C CYS A 603 -0.56 18.75 5.17
N GLU A 604 -0.61 17.43 5.31
CA GLU A 604 0.45 16.49 4.92
C GLU A 604 0.48 16.27 3.40
N ASP A 605 -0.66 16.43 2.72
CA ASP A 605 -0.78 16.22 1.28
C ASP A 605 -1.90 17.10 0.70
N PHE A 606 -1.78 17.46 -0.57
CA PHE A 606 -2.78 18.24 -1.30
C PHE A 606 -3.87 17.36 -1.92
N GLY A 607 -3.82 16.05 -1.70
CA GLY A 607 -4.74 15.06 -2.23
C GLY A 607 -4.38 14.62 -3.64
N HIS A 608 -5.16 13.67 -4.14
CA HIS A 608 -4.96 13.06 -5.44
C HIS A 608 -6.26 12.97 -6.22
N ASP A 609 -6.12 12.86 -7.53
CA ASP A 609 -7.12 12.23 -8.37
C ASP A 609 -7.20 10.74 -8.02
N LEU A 610 -8.37 10.29 -7.55
CA LEU A 610 -8.51 8.96 -7.00
C LEU A 610 -8.54 7.83 -8.04
N GLU A 611 -8.75 8.14 -9.33
CA GLU A 611 -8.75 7.14 -10.41
C GLU A 611 -7.33 6.97 -11.00
N THR A 612 -6.64 8.08 -11.24
CA THR A 612 -5.33 8.10 -11.91
C THR A 612 -4.15 8.07 -10.93
N GLY A 613 -4.37 8.48 -9.67
CA GLY A 613 -3.30 8.65 -8.68
C GLY A 613 -2.45 9.90 -8.90
N ALA A 614 -2.83 10.80 -9.82
CA ALA A 614 -2.10 12.04 -10.04
C ALA A 614 -2.22 12.96 -8.80
N PRO A 615 -1.09 13.46 -8.23
CA PRO A 615 -1.15 14.39 -7.11
C PRO A 615 -1.72 15.72 -7.55
N LEU A 616 -2.54 16.32 -6.69
CA LEU A 616 -3.03 17.68 -6.87
C LEU A 616 -1.88 18.68 -6.64
N THR A 617 -1.89 19.73 -7.45
CA THR A 617 -1.03 20.89 -7.25
C THR A 617 -1.55 21.76 -6.12
N ARG A 618 -0.68 22.58 -5.53
CA ARG A 618 -1.07 23.59 -4.53
C ARG A 618 -2.26 24.44 -5.00
N SER A 619 -2.23 24.93 -6.24
CA SER A 619 -3.29 25.79 -6.80
C SER A 619 -4.65 25.07 -6.92
N GLN A 620 -4.65 23.78 -7.30
CA GLN A 620 -5.88 22.97 -7.32
C GLN A 620 -6.44 22.78 -5.92
N TYR A 621 -5.58 22.57 -4.91
CA TYR A 621 -6.00 22.48 -3.52
C TYR A 621 -6.53 23.80 -2.95
N GLU A 622 -5.90 24.93 -3.30
CA GLU A 622 -6.38 26.28 -2.98
C GLU A 622 -7.79 26.51 -3.54
N SER A 623 -8.04 26.03 -4.75
CA SER A 623 -9.35 26.13 -5.41
C SER A 623 -10.43 25.29 -4.72
N LEU A 624 -10.07 24.13 -4.17
CA LEU A 624 -10.96 23.31 -3.34
C LEU A 624 -11.36 24.04 -2.03
N ASN A 625 -10.49 24.93 -1.56
CA ASN A 625 -10.62 25.72 -0.33
C ASN A 625 -11.14 24.93 0.89
N PRO A 626 -10.46 23.86 1.34
CA PRO A 626 -10.89 23.11 2.51
C PRO A 626 -10.95 23.97 3.78
N ALA A 627 -9.91 24.78 4.04
CA ALA A 627 -9.83 25.75 5.14
C ALA A 627 -10.25 25.14 6.51
N GLY A 628 -9.62 24.01 6.86
CA GLY A 628 -9.91 23.29 8.10
C GLY A 628 -11.21 22.47 8.09
N ARG A 629 -11.91 22.35 6.94
CA ARG A 629 -13.05 21.44 6.73
C ARG A 629 -12.58 20.10 6.14
N ALA A 630 -13.26 19.01 6.47
CA ALA A 630 -12.98 17.71 5.89
C ALA A 630 -13.36 17.66 4.39
N ILE A 631 -12.75 16.78 3.63
CA ILE A 631 -12.95 16.67 2.18
C ILE A 631 -13.72 15.38 1.91
N LEU A 632 -14.93 15.51 1.36
CA LEU A 632 -15.68 14.35 0.85
C LEU A 632 -15.17 14.01 -0.55
N LYS A 633 -14.71 12.79 -0.74
CA LYS A 633 -14.15 12.33 -2.02
C LYS A 633 -15.15 11.49 -2.79
N ALA A 634 -15.29 11.74 -4.09
CA ALA A 634 -16.14 10.95 -4.99
C ALA A 634 -15.29 10.10 -5.94
N CYS A 635 -15.80 8.92 -6.33
CA CYS A 635 -15.15 8.07 -7.33
C CYS A 635 -16.15 7.03 -7.88
N HIS A 636 -16.12 6.80 -9.19
CA HIS A 636 -16.91 5.76 -9.82
C HIS A 636 -16.26 4.38 -9.70
N TYR A 637 -17.07 3.36 -9.41
CA TYR A 637 -16.65 1.96 -9.48
C TYR A 637 -16.18 1.54 -10.88
N ARG A 638 -15.07 0.80 -10.92
CA ARG A 638 -14.45 0.14 -12.06
C ARG A 638 -14.25 -1.35 -11.74
N PRO A 639 -14.57 -2.28 -12.65
CA PRO A 639 -14.28 -3.70 -12.47
C PRO A 639 -12.77 -3.98 -12.25
N PRO A 640 -12.41 -5.05 -11.51
CA PRO A 640 -11.01 -5.46 -11.35
C PRO A 640 -10.36 -5.81 -12.69
N LEU A 641 -9.04 -5.62 -12.79
CA LEU A 641 -8.28 -5.86 -14.02
C LEU A 641 -8.17 -7.34 -14.38
N GLU A 642 -8.03 -8.21 -13.38
CA GLU A 642 -8.11 -9.67 -13.53
C GLU A 642 -9.48 -10.17 -13.05
N THR A 643 -10.24 -10.79 -13.95
CA THR A 643 -11.51 -11.46 -13.66
C THR A 643 -11.38 -12.96 -13.93
N ILE A 644 -12.33 -13.73 -13.41
CA ILE A 644 -12.48 -15.15 -13.77
C ILE A 644 -12.84 -15.30 -15.25
N ASN A 645 -12.47 -16.44 -15.82
CA ASN A 645 -12.82 -16.90 -17.15
C ASN A 645 -12.83 -18.44 -17.16
N ASP A 646 -13.07 -19.06 -18.32
CA ASP A 646 -13.14 -20.52 -18.44
C ASP A 646 -11.83 -21.23 -18.04
N ASP A 647 -10.68 -20.59 -18.26
CA ASP A 647 -9.37 -21.14 -17.87
C ASP A 647 -9.10 -21.04 -16.36
N PHE A 648 -9.60 -20.00 -15.71
CA PHE A 648 -9.39 -19.68 -14.29
C PHE A 648 -10.74 -19.29 -13.64
N PRO A 649 -11.60 -20.28 -13.31
CA PRO A 649 -12.99 -20.04 -12.96
C PRO A 649 -13.21 -19.56 -11.51
N LEU A 650 -12.19 -19.63 -10.64
CA LEU A 650 -12.32 -19.34 -9.21
C LEU A 650 -11.65 -18.01 -8.83
N ARG A 651 -12.30 -17.22 -7.98
CA ARG A 651 -11.76 -15.95 -7.46
C ARG A 651 -10.89 -16.21 -6.24
N LEU A 652 -9.61 -15.85 -6.32
CA LEU A 652 -8.67 -15.99 -5.21
C LEU A 652 -8.70 -14.75 -4.30
N SER A 653 -8.83 -15.00 -3.00
CA SER A 653 -8.51 -14.04 -1.95
C SER A 653 -7.45 -14.62 -1.00
N THR A 654 -6.54 -13.77 -0.53
CA THR A 654 -5.53 -14.18 0.46
C THR A 654 -5.79 -13.53 1.80
N GLY A 655 -5.26 -14.03 2.91
CA GLY A 655 -5.43 -13.32 4.18
C GLY A 655 -4.74 -13.94 5.38
N ARG A 656 -5.24 -13.59 6.57
CA ARG A 656 -4.65 -13.98 7.85
C ARG A 656 -5.45 -15.07 8.53
N ASN A 657 -4.75 -15.89 9.31
CA ASN A 657 -5.35 -16.68 10.39
C ASN A 657 -5.00 -16.06 11.76
N VAL A 658 -5.60 -16.61 12.82
CA VAL A 658 -5.49 -16.06 14.17
C VAL A 658 -4.16 -16.39 14.87
N PHE A 659 -3.50 -17.49 14.50
CA PHE A 659 -2.32 -18.02 15.20
C PHE A 659 -1.00 -17.47 14.65
N HIS A 660 -0.95 -17.15 13.37
CA HIS A 660 0.28 -16.74 12.71
C HIS A 660 0.35 -15.24 12.45
N PHE A 661 1.57 -14.71 12.56
CA PHE A 661 1.88 -13.33 12.22
C PHE A 661 2.83 -13.30 11.03
N HIS A 662 2.41 -12.63 9.95
CA HIS A 662 3.14 -12.51 8.68
C HIS A 662 3.78 -13.83 8.25
N THR A 663 5.06 -13.84 7.91
CA THR A 663 5.77 -14.98 7.33
C THR A 663 6.19 -16.02 8.37
N ARG A 664 5.58 -16.01 9.56
CA ARG A 664 5.80 -16.99 10.64
C ARG A 664 7.23 -17.04 11.19
N SER A 665 8.10 -16.09 10.88
CA SER A 665 9.48 -16.08 11.40
C SER A 665 9.53 -16.13 12.93
N LYS A 666 8.58 -15.44 13.59
CA LYS A 666 8.36 -15.50 15.05
C LYS A 666 7.36 -16.59 15.45
N THR A 667 6.13 -16.53 14.94
CA THR A 667 5.03 -17.39 15.43
C THR A 667 5.17 -18.85 15.03
N GLY A 668 5.86 -19.16 13.93
CA GLY A 668 6.19 -20.53 13.53
C GLY A 668 7.17 -21.22 14.48
N ARG A 669 7.94 -20.44 15.26
CA ARG A 669 8.87 -20.91 16.31
C ARG A 669 8.25 -20.99 17.69
N SER A 670 6.96 -20.67 17.82
CA SER A 670 6.18 -20.94 19.02
C SER A 670 5.48 -22.27 18.85
N LYS A 671 5.87 -23.29 19.64
CA LYS A 671 5.35 -24.66 19.51
C LYS A 671 3.82 -24.72 19.52
N ARG A 672 3.17 -24.01 20.46
CA ARG A 672 1.70 -23.96 20.58
C ARG A 672 1.04 -23.33 19.35
N LEU A 673 1.54 -22.19 18.87
CA LEU A 673 0.99 -21.51 17.69
C LEU A 673 1.23 -22.29 16.40
N HIS A 674 2.41 -22.91 16.26
CA HIS A 674 2.75 -23.75 15.12
C HIS A 674 1.80 -24.95 15.00
N GLN A 675 1.61 -25.69 16.09
CA GLN A 675 0.74 -26.88 16.09
C GLN A 675 -0.74 -26.56 15.88
N ALA A 676 -1.20 -25.37 16.30
CA ALA A 676 -2.57 -24.94 16.05
C ALA A 676 -2.89 -24.73 14.55
N TYR A 677 -1.87 -24.44 13.73
CA TYR A 677 -2.03 -24.29 12.29
C TYR A 677 -0.69 -24.56 11.56
N PRO A 678 -0.31 -25.84 11.37
CA PRO A 678 1.05 -26.22 10.98
C PRO A 678 1.34 -25.96 9.50
N GLU A 679 0.33 -26.09 8.64
CA GLU A 679 0.43 -25.96 7.18
C GLU A 679 -0.69 -25.07 6.60
N PRO A 680 -0.48 -24.42 5.45
CA PRO A 680 -1.54 -23.67 4.75
C PRO A 680 -2.51 -24.64 4.08
N LYS A 681 -3.79 -24.25 4.03
CA LYS A 681 -4.83 -24.97 3.28
C LYS A 681 -5.54 -24.02 2.32
N ILE A 682 -6.06 -24.54 1.21
CA ILE A 682 -6.98 -23.79 0.33
C ILE A 682 -8.41 -24.03 0.79
N THR A 683 -9.12 -22.97 1.17
CA THR A 683 -10.54 -23.07 1.52
C THR A 683 -11.40 -23.01 0.27
N VAL A 684 -12.30 -23.99 0.13
CA VAL A 684 -13.23 -24.15 -1.00
C VAL A 684 -14.65 -24.32 -0.46
N SER A 685 -15.66 -23.80 -1.17
CA SER A 685 -17.06 -23.95 -0.77
C SER A 685 -17.53 -25.42 -0.93
N PRO A 686 -18.53 -25.88 -0.15
CA PRO A 686 -19.08 -27.23 -0.34
C PRO A 686 -19.59 -27.49 -1.77
N ALA A 687 -20.24 -26.49 -2.39
CA ALA A 687 -20.75 -26.60 -3.75
C ALA A 687 -19.63 -26.70 -4.79
N ASP A 688 -18.55 -25.92 -4.65
CA ASP A 688 -17.40 -26.01 -5.55
C ASP A 688 -16.64 -27.32 -5.36
N ALA A 689 -16.54 -27.81 -4.11
CA ALA A 689 -15.92 -29.10 -3.82
C ALA A 689 -16.70 -30.26 -4.46
N GLU A 690 -18.04 -30.24 -4.42
CA GLU A 690 -18.88 -31.22 -5.13
C GLU A 690 -18.69 -31.14 -6.65
N ASN A 691 -18.75 -29.92 -7.22
CA ASN A 691 -18.58 -29.70 -8.66
C ASN A 691 -17.20 -30.13 -9.19
N LEU A 692 -16.14 -29.88 -8.40
CA LEU A 692 -14.75 -30.24 -8.73
C LEU A 692 -14.36 -31.65 -8.25
N GLN A 693 -15.30 -32.37 -7.60
CA GLN A 693 -15.10 -33.70 -7.01
C GLN A 693 -13.91 -33.76 -6.04
N LEU A 694 -13.75 -32.73 -5.19
CA LEU A 694 -12.68 -32.62 -4.20
C LEU A 694 -13.11 -33.16 -2.84
N THR A 695 -12.17 -33.76 -2.13
CA THR A 695 -12.36 -34.24 -0.74
C THR A 695 -11.57 -33.41 0.26
N ASP A 696 -12.05 -33.31 1.50
CA ASP A 696 -11.35 -32.56 2.55
C ASP A 696 -9.98 -33.19 2.84
N GLY A 697 -8.93 -32.38 2.89
CA GLY A 697 -7.55 -32.84 3.05
C GLY A 697 -6.88 -33.34 1.77
N GLU A 698 -7.58 -33.44 0.64
CA GLU A 698 -6.99 -33.83 -0.65
C GLU A 698 -5.92 -32.82 -1.08
N MET A 699 -4.76 -33.32 -1.50
CA MET A 699 -3.71 -32.48 -2.06
C MET A 699 -4.06 -32.07 -3.49
N VAL A 700 -4.01 -30.76 -3.75
CA VAL A 700 -4.31 -30.19 -5.07
C VAL A 700 -3.24 -29.19 -5.51
N VAL A 701 -3.14 -28.99 -6.82
CA VAL A 701 -2.37 -27.90 -7.44
C VAL A 701 -3.30 -26.72 -7.68
N VAL A 702 -2.97 -25.57 -7.12
CA VAL A 702 -3.66 -24.30 -7.34
C VAL A 702 -2.85 -23.47 -8.32
N ARG A 703 -3.39 -23.18 -9.50
CA ARG A 703 -2.68 -22.51 -10.58
C ARG A 703 -3.32 -21.16 -10.92
N SER A 704 -2.46 -20.17 -11.13
CA SER A 704 -2.80 -18.84 -11.67
C SER A 704 -2.04 -18.60 -12.98
N ARG A 705 -2.27 -17.44 -13.61
CA ARG A 705 -1.48 -16.98 -14.77
C ARG A 705 0.02 -16.81 -14.48
N ARG A 706 0.41 -16.65 -13.21
CA ARG A 706 1.78 -16.32 -12.78
C ARG A 706 2.57 -17.52 -12.28
N GLY A 707 1.89 -18.51 -11.71
CA GLY A 707 2.54 -19.62 -11.04
C GLY A 707 1.54 -20.63 -10.47
N ALA A 708 2.06 -21.64 -9.77
CA ALA A 708 1.28 -22.68 -9.12
C ALA A 708 1.84 -23.00 -7.74
N ILE A 709 0.96 -23.46 -6.85
CA ILE A 709 1.31 -23.93 -5.50
C ILE A 709 0.53 -25.22 -5.19
N GLU A 710 1.02 -25.98 -4.22
CA GLU A 710 0.41 -27.24 -3.79
C GLU A 710 -0.11 -27.11 -2.36
N LEU A 711 -1.40 -27.34 -2.15
CA LEU A 711 -2.06 -27.18 -0.85
C LEU A 711 -3.09 -28.29 -0.61
N PRO A 712 -3.30 -28.73 0.64
CA PRO A 712 -4.45 -29.53 1.00
C PRO A 712 -5.73 -28.70 0.92
N VAL A 713 -6.82 -29.31 0.46
CA VAL A 713 -8.16 -28.73 0.47
C VAL A 713 -8.69 -28.65 1.90
N ALA A 714 -9.36 -27.55 2.21
CA ALA A 714 -10.21 -27.38 3.38
C ALA A 714 -11.62 -26.99 2.91
N ILE A 715 -12.58 -27.90 3.05
CA ILE A 715 -13.98 -27.59 2.73
C ILE A 715 -14.55 -26.72 3.85
N GLY A 716 -15.03 -25.52 3.53
CA GLY A 716 -15.48 -24.56 4.55
C GLY A 716 -16.41 -23.47 4.04
N GLU A 717 -16.88 -22.64 4.96
CA GLU A 717 -17.86 -21.57 4.70
C GLU A 717 -17.23 -20.40 3.92
N ILE A 718 -17.33 -20.47 2.59
CA ILE A 718 -16.96 -19.41 1.64
C ILE A 718 -17.97 -19.37 0.49
N HIS A 719 -18.10 -18.21 -0.18
CA HIS A 719 -19.03 -18.06 -1.29
C HIS A 719 -18.65 -18.97 -2.48
N THR A 720 -19.64 -19.53 -3.18
CA THR A 720 -19.40 -20.34 -4.38
C THR A 720 -18.64 -19.54 -5.44
N GLY A 721 -17.60 -20.14 -6.02
CA GLY A 721 -16.66 -19.50 -6.93
C GLY A 721 -15.59 -18.64 -6.26
N ASP A 722 -15.52 -18.57 -4.92
CA ASP A 722 -14.43 -17.94 -4.18
C ASP A 722 -13.55 -18.99 -3.50
N VAL A 723 -12.25 -18.74 -3.46
CA VAL A 723 -11.29 -19.53 -2.68
C VAL A 723 -10.43 -18.62 -1.80
N PHE A 724 -9.97 -19.18 -0.69
CA PHE A 724 -9.16 -18.44 0.29
C PHE A 724 -7.88 -19.18 0.66
N ILE A 725 -6.76 -18.46 0.72
CA ILE A 725 -5.45 -19.00 1.10
C ILE A 725 -4.76 -18.07 2.12
N PRO A 726 -4.32 -18.58 3.29
CA PRO A 726 -3.50 -17.79 4.20
C PRO A 726 -2.09 -17.55 3.63
N PHE A 727 -1.61 -16.30 3.61
CA PHE A 727 -0.30 -15.97 3.00
C PHE A 727 0.92 -16.24 3.89
N HIS A 728 0.71 -16.79 5.09
CA HIS A 728 1.71 -16.85 6.15
C HIS A 728 2.95 -17.71 5.86
N PHE A 729 2.93 -18.47 4.77
CA PHE A 729 3.85 -19.58 4.53
C PHE A 729 4.78 -19.27 3.37
N GLY A 730 6.09 -19.40 3.63
CA GLY A 730 7.13 -19.41 2.61
C GLY A 730 7.70 -20.82 2.40
N THR A 731 8.93 -20.88 1.90
CA THR A 731 9.63 -22.14 1.62
C THR A 731 10.49 -22.61 2.78
N LEU A 732 10.96 -21.72 3.67
CA LEU A 732 11.72 -22.14 4.85
C LEU A 732 10.79 -22.74 5.90
N ASN A 733 11.26 -23.84 6.51
CA ASN A 733 10.49 -24.69 7.44
C ASN A 733 9.38 -25.53 6.76
N ALA A 734 9.58 -25.91 5.49
CA ALA A 734 8.82 -27.00 4.88
C ALA A 734 9.62 -28.29 5.05
N ASP A 735 8.95 -29.38 5.43
CA ASP A 735 9.55 -30.73 5.46
C ASP A 735 9.68 -31.33 4.04
N ASP A 736 9.24 -30.58 3.03
CA ASP A 736 9.21 -30.96 1.62
C ASP A 736 9.55 -29.77 0.70
N GLU A 737 9.76 -30.04 -0.58
CA GLU A 737 10.14 -29.03 -1.59
C GLU A 737 8.94 -28.28 -2.20
N ARG A 738 7.73 -28.44 -1.66
CA ARG A 738 6.51 -27.89 -2.29
C ARG A 738 6.43 -26.38 -2.16
N SER A 739 6.07 -25.72 -3.27
CA SER A 739 5.70 -24.32 -3.23
C SER A 739 4.32 -24.16 -2.58
N ARG A 740 4.27 -23.38 -1.49
CA ARG A 740 3.05 -23.15 -0.69
C ARG A 740 2.77 -21.68 -0.40
N ALA A 741 3.56 -20.79 -0.97
CA ALA A 741 3.46 -19.35 -0.75
C ALA A 741 2.33 -18.75 -1.60
N ALA A 742 1.28 -18.24 -0.95
CA ALA A 742 0.10 -17.70 -1.65
C ALA A 742 0.48 -16.59 -2.66
N ASN A 743 1.54 -15.84 -2.38
CA ASN A 743 1.98 -14.73 -3.22
C ASN A 743 2.68 -15.15 -4.53
N GLU A 744 2.90 -16.45 -4.75
CA GLU A 744 3.20 -17.00 -6.09
C GLU A 744 2.02 -16.80 -7.06
N LEU A 745 0.80 -16.69 -6.51
CA LEU A 745 -0.42 -16.59 -7.30
C LEU A 745 -0.91 -15.15 -7.48
N THR A 746 -0.37 -14.19 -6.73
CA THR A 746 -0.91 -12.83 -6.64
C THR A 746 -0.36 -11.90 -7.72
N LEU A 747 -1.22 -10.99 -8.20
CA LEU A 747 -0.89 -9.94 -9.16
C LEU A 747 0.09 -8.90 -8.58
N ASP A 748 0.94 -8.36 -9.44
CA ASP A 748 1.77 -7.17 -9.18
C ASP A 748 1.07 -5.87 -9.61
N GLU A 749 -0.20 -5.73 -9.22
CA GLU A 749 -0.99 -4.52 -9.40
C GLU A 749 -1.11 -3.71 -8.12
N TRP A 750 -1.15 -2.39 -8.26
CA TRP A 750 -1.11 -1.45 -7.15
C TRP A 750 -2.27 -0.44 -7.21
N ASP A 751 -2.73 0.04 -6.06
CA ASP A 751 -3.65 1.17 -5.96
C ASP A 751 -2.98 2.44 -6.53
N PRO A 752 -3.64 3.24 -7.38
CA PRO A 752 -3.00 4.39 -8.02
C PRO A 752 -2.47 5.44 -7.06
N VAL A 753 -3.15 5.64 -5.91
CA VAL A 753 -2.85 6.66 -4.91
C VAL A 753 -1.91 6.11 -3.84
N SER A 754 -2.35 5.08 -3.10
CA SER A 754 -1.59 4.58 -1.96
C SER A 754 -0.38 3.74 -2.34
N LYS A 755 -0.37 3.25 -3.59
CA LYS A 755 0.60 2.28 -4.10
C LYS A 755 0.63 1.03 -3.22
N GLN A 756 -0.52 0.63 -2.67
CA GLN A 756 -0.70 -0.64 -1.96
C GLN A 756 -1.11 -1.74 -2.96
N PRO A 757 -0.53 -2.95 -2.91
CA PRO A 757 -0.82 -3.98 -3.89
C PRO A 757 -2.15 -4.70 -3.63
N ARG A 758 -2.74 -5.22 -4.70
CA ARG A 758 -4.08 -5.82 -4.72
C ARG A 758 -4.05 -7.32 -4.43
N PHE A 759 -3.71 -7.70 -3.19
CA PHE A 759 -3.63 -9.12 -2.79
C PHE A 759 -4.97 -9.86 -2.66
N LYS A 760 -6.09 -9.13 -2.58
CA LYS A 760 -7.45 -9.70 -2.44
C LYS A 760 -8.12 -9.81 -3.81
N THR A 761 -7.35 -9.94 -4.88
CA THR A 761 -7.88 -10.07 -6.24
C THR A 761 -7.00 -11.03 -7.01
N GLY A 762 -7.63 -11.94 -7.75
CA GLY A 762 -6.96 -12.89 -8.62
C GLY A 762 -7.94 -13.95 -9.10
N ALA A 763 -7.56 -14.66 -10.16
CA ALA A 763 -8.26 -15.79 -10.71
C ALA A 763 -7.35 -17.02 -10.70
N VAL A 764 -7.90 -18.16 -10.27
CA VAL A 764 -7.20 -19.44 -10.17
C VAL A 764 -8.05 -20.59 -10.68
N ARG A 765 -7.39 -21.72 -10.93
CA ARG A 765 -8.01 -23.03 -11.11
C ARG A 765 -7.39 -24.05 -10.16
N ILE A 766 -8.16 -25.08 -9.83
CA ILE A 766 -7.72 -26.19 -8.98
C ILE A 766 -7.58 -27.43 -9.86
N GLU A 767 -6.46 -28.12 -9.76
CA GLU A 767 -6.14 -29.37 -10.46
C GLU A 767 -5.85 -30.47 -9.41
N LYS A 768 -6.34 -31.69 -9.62
CA LYS A 768 -6.01 -32.83 -8.75
C LYS A 768 -4.54 -33.23 -8.93
N CYS A 769 -3.86 -33.56 -7.83
CA CYS A 769 -2.49 -34.07 -7.90
C CYS A 769 -2.47 -35.47 -8.54
N VAL A 770 -2.02 -35.59 -9.79
CA VAL A 770 -1.75 -36.88 -10.43
C VAL A 770 -0.31 -37.27 -10.16
N GLN A 771 -0.05 -38.42 -9.53
CA GLN A 771 1.30 -38.99 -9.47
C GLN A 771 1.82 -39.24 -10.89
N LYS A 772 2.94 -38.61 -11.25
CA LYS A 772 3.66 -38.93 -12.49
C LYS A 772 4.52 -40.18 -12.29
N GLU A 773 4.20 -41.27 -12.98
CA GLU A 773 5.23 -42.17 -13.47
C GLU A 773 5.96 -41.48 -14.63
N THR A 774 7.29 -41.50 -14.58
CA THR A 774 8.21 -40.83 -15.51
C THR A 774 8.18 -41.44 -16.90
N GLY A 775 8.17 -40.57 -17.92
CA GLY A 775 8.62 -40.89 -19.29
C GLY A 775 7.90 -40.07 -20.36
N ASP A 776 8.44 -38.90 -20.72
CA ASP A 776 8.93 -38.66 -22.09
C ASP A 776 9.29 -37.19 -22.37
N GLU A 777 10.38 -37.05 -23.10
CA GLU A 777 11.08 -35.83 -23.48
C GLU A 777 10.35 -35.03 -24.56
N VAL A 778 10.52 -33.71 -24.48
CA VAL A 778 10.04 -32.71 -25.44
C VAL A 778 11.07 -32.54 -26.55
N GLN A 779 10.67 -32.72 -27.81
CA GLN A 779 11.41 -32.22 -28.97
C GLN A 779 10.83 -30.89 -29.46
N ALA A 780 11.72 -29.92 -29.68
CA ALA A 780 11.44 -28.62 -30.27
C ALA A 780 11.75 -28.60 -31.78
N LYS A 781 10.90 -27.95 -32.57
CA LYS A 781 11.21 -26.80 -33.47
C LYS A 781 10.11 -26.58 -34.51
N GLU A 782 9.56 -25.38 -34.54
CA GLU A 782 8.98 -24.79 -35.76
C GLU A 782 9.94 -23.74 -36.33
N MET A 783 9.98 -23.67 -37.67
CA MET A 783 10.87 -22.84 -38.49
C MET A 783 10.22 -21.54 -38.97
N ILE A 784 11.11 -20.60 -39.31
CA ILE A 784 10.94 -19.18 -39.63
C ILE A 784 10.53 -18.91 -41.10
N SER A 785 9.60 -17.96 -41.27
CA SER A 785 9.55 -16.83 -42.23
C SER A 785 9.22 -16.99 -43.74
N GLN A 786 8.22 -16.16 -44.10
CA GLN A 786 8.12 -15.17 -45.20
C GLN A 786 7.97 -15.56 -46.67
N ALA A 787 6.84 -15.05 -47.16
CA ALA A 787 6.70 -14.07 -48.23
C ALA A 787 6.60 -14.53 -49.69
N ALA A 788 5.59 -13.89 -50.31
CA ALA A 788 5.46 -13.52 -51.72
C ALA A 788 4.89 -14.59 -52.68
N LYS A 789 3.61 -14.40 -53.02
CA LYS A 789 3.14 -13.89 -54.33
C LYS A 789 1.60 -13.87 -54.32
N GLN A 790 0.92 -12.70 -54.30
CA GLN A 790 0.52 -11.87 -55.47
C GLN A 790 -0.14 -12.70 -56.59
N ALA A 791 -1.21 -12.30 -57.30
CA ALA A 791 -2.05 -11.12 -57.42
C ALA A 791 -3.19 -11.49 -58.43
N ALA A 792 -4.40 -10.93 -58.36
CA ALA A 792 -5.03 -10.02 -59.33
C ALA A 792 -6.57 -10.18 -59.20
N LYS A 793 -7.47 -9.22 -59.46
CA LYS A 793 -7.48 -8.22 -60.53
C LYS A 793 -8.55 -7.12 -60.30
N LYS A 794 -8.23 -5.91 -60.80
CA LYS A 794 -8.96 -4.63 -60.92
C LYS A 794 -10.21 -4.63 -61.82
N ALA A 795 -11.14 -3.70 -61.54
CA ALA A 795 -11.52 -2.49 -62.34
C ALA A 795 -12.77 -1.84 -61.68
N LYS A 796 -13.03 -0.52 -61.66
CA LYS A 796 -12.77 0.54 -62.63
C LYS A 796 -13.03 1.92 -61.97
N GLN A 797 -12.23 2.93 -62.34
CA GLN A 797 -12.52 4.37 -62.28
C GLN A 797 -13.73 4.71 -63.21
N GLU A 798 -14.49 5.82 -63.09
CA GLU A 798 -14.04 7.20 -63.03
C GLU A 798 -15.20 8.19 -62.76
N ALA A 799 -14.84 9.31 -62.12
CA ALA A 799 -15.34 10.69 -62.19
C ALA A 799 -16.85 11.05 -62.23
N SER A 800 -17.23 11.91 -61.29
CA SER A 800 -18.02 13.12 -61.60
C SER A 800 -17.69 14.22 -60.59
N GLN A 801 -17.20 15.35 -61.10
CA GLN A 801 -17.06 16.62 -60.38
C GLN A 801 -18.44 17.12 -59.93
N GLN A 802 -18.56 17.52 -58.66
CA GLN A 802 -19.59 18.46 -58.24
C GLN A 802 -18.99 19.53 -57.33
N ALA A 803 -19.54 20.73 -57.51
CA ALA A 803 -19.09 22.00 -56.95
C ALA A 803 -18.82 21.92 -55.44
N GLY A 804 -17.74 22.56 -55.00
CA GLY A 804 -17.30 22.58 -53.61
C GLY A 804 -18.40 23.04 -52.66
N GLU A 805 -18.82 22.13 -51.79
CA GLU A 805 -19.67 22.40 -50.65
C GLU A 805 -18.89 23.28 -49.67
N ARG A 806 -19.49 24.37 -49.20
CA ARG A 806 -18.87 25.23 -48.18
C ARG A 806 -18.93 24.51 -46.83
N VAL A 807 -17.86 23.79 -46.49
CA VAL A 807 -17.66 23.21 -45.16
C VAL A 807 -17.28 24.33 -44.19
N ARG A 808 -18.01 24.48 -43.09
CA ARG A 808 -17.62 25.33 -41.96
C ARG A 808 -16.34 24.74 -41.37
N ARG A 809 -15.38 25.61 -41.04
CA ARG A 809 -14.09 25.17 -40.47
C ARG A 809 -14.24 24.41 -39.14
N LEU A 810 -15.40 24.54 -38.50
CA LEU A 810 -15.81 23.75 -37.34
C LEU A 810 -15.83 22.25 -37.63
N GLU A 811 -16.44 21.80 -38.73
CA GLU A 811 -16.56 20.36 -39.07
C GLU A 811 -15.18 19.73 -39.33
N VAL A 812 -14.25 20.50 -39.91
CA VAL A 812 -12.85 20.10 -40.13
C VAL A 812 -12.09 19.99 -38.81
N TRP A 813 -12.29 20.95 -37.90
CA TRP A 813 -11.60 20.99 -36.61
C TRP A 813 -12.17 19.98 -35.59
N LEU A 814 -13.49 19.78 -35.58
CA LEU A 814 -14.14 18.70 -34.84
C LEU A 814 -13.69 17.33 -35.33
N GLY A 815 -13.64 17.12 -36.65
CA GLY A 815 -13.08 15.91 -37.25
C GLY A 815 -11.60 15.70 -36.91
N ALA A 816 -10.80 16.78 -36.83
CA ALA A 816 -9.40 16.72 -36.39
C ALA A 816 -9.24 16.47 -34.88
N THR A 817 -10.14 16.98 -34.05
CA THR A 817 -10.22 16.68 -32.61
C THR A 817 -10.57 15.21 -32.41
N HIS A 818 -11.53 14.70 -33.17
CA HIS A 818 -11.94 13.31 -33.14
C HIS A 818 -10.80 12.37 -33.55
N GLU A 819 -10.21 12.58 -34.73
CA GLU A 819 -9.08 11.78 -35.22
C GLU A 819 -7.86 11.93 -34.28
N GLY A 820 -7.67 13.08 -33.64
CA GLY A 820 -6.66 13.28 -32.60
C GLY A 820 -6.89 12.37 -31.39
N LEU A 821 -8.13 12.25 -30.91
CA LEU A 821 -8.50 11.35 -29.82
C LEU A 821 -8.48 9.88 -30.23
N GLU A 822 -8.91 9.52 -31.46
CA GLU A 822 -8.79 8.15 -31.98
C GLU A 822 -7.33 7.73 -32.14
N THR A 823 -6.47 8.65 -32.62
CA THR A 823 -5.02 8.43 -32.72
C THR A 823 -4.39 8.32 -31.34
N LEU A 824 -4.81 9.16 -30.37
CA LEU A 824 -4.34 9.07 -28.99
C LEU A 824 -4.72 7.72 -28.35
N LEU A 825 -5.96 7.25 -28.57
CA LEU A 825 -6.41 5.94 -28.14
C LEU A 825 -5.60 4.80 -28.79
N ASP A 826 -5.30 4.93 -30.08
CA ASP A 826 -4.45 3.96 -30.79
C ASP A 826 -2.99 4.00 -30.29
N ILE A 827 -2.44 5.17 -29.99
CA ILE A 827 -1.13 5.31 -29.34
C ILE A 827 -1.14 4.56 -28.01
N TYR A 828 -2.13 4.78 -27.14
CA TYR A 828 -2.21 4.07 -25.87
C TYR A 828 -2.29 2.55 -26.05
N LYS A 829 -3.13 2.06 -26.96
CA LYS A 829 -3.24 0.62 -27.26
C LYS A 829 -1.94 0.01 -27.79
N ASN A 830 -1.19 0.73 -28.61
CA ASN A 830 0.09 0.27 -29.16
C ASN A 830 1.29 0.47 -28.22
N LEU A 831 1.19 1.36 -27.23
CA LEU A 831 2.19 1.55 -26.18
C LEU A 831 2.13 0.45 -25.11
N LEU A 832 0.94 -0.09 -24.83
CA LEU A 832 0.75 -1.14 -23.81
C LEU A 832 1.69 -2.35 -24.00
N PRO A 833 1.85 -2.94 -25.21
CA PRO A 833 2.81 -4.02 -25.43
C PRO A 833 4.28 -3.61 -25.27
N ARG A 834 4.64 -2.36 -25.60
CA ARG A 834 6.03 -1.87 -25.54
C ARG A 834 6.51 -1.60 -24.12
N LEU A 835 5.59 -1.24 -23.22
CA LEU A 835 5.89 -0.84 -21.85
C LEU A 835 5.52 -1.91 -20.82
N VAL A 836 5.31 -3.16 -21.25
CA VAL A 836 4.81 -4.25 -20.40
C VAL A 836 5.67 -4.52 -19.16
N ASN A 837 6.95 -4.15 -19.21
CA ASN A 837 7.90 -4.31 -18.12
C ASN A 837 7.81 -3.20 -17.04
N ASP A 838 7.03 -2.14 -17.27
CA ASP A 838 6.72 -1.08 -16.28
C ASP A 838 5.23 -1.16 -15.90
N SER A 839 4.94 -1.88 -14.81
CA SER A 839 3.57 -2.15 -14.34
C SER A 839 2.79 -0.88 -14.01
N GLU A 840 3.46 0.17 -13.51
CA GLU A 840 2.85 1.45 -13.17
C GLU A 840 2.45 2.23 -14.43
N VAL A 841 3.35 2.33 -15.41
CA VAL A 841 3.06 2.97 -16.70
C VAL A 841 2.01 2.19 -17.46
N HIS A 842 2.08 0.86 -17.47
CA HIS A 842 1.08 0.01 -18.09
C HIS A 842 -0.31 0.23 -17.45
N SER A 843 -0.41 0.20 -16.12
CA SER A 843 -1.68 0.44 -15.40
C SER A 843 -2.21 1.85 -15.66
N GLY A 844 -1.36 2.86 -15.63
CA GLY A 844 -1.77 4.23 -15.91
C GLY A 844 -2.20 4.43 -17.36
N VAL A 845 -1.47 3.90 -18.36
CA VAL A 845 -1.86 3.97 -19.78
C VAL A 845 -3.19 3.26 -20.04
N ARG A 846 -3.52 2.18 -19.33
CA ARG A 846 -4.86 1.56 -19.38
C ARG A 846 -5.94 2.49 -18.85
N GLU A 847 -5.67 3.23 -17.77
CA GLU A 847 -6.59 4.24 -17.25
C GLU A 847 -6.77 5.39 -18.25
N LEU A 848 -5.67 5.90 -18.84
CA LEU A 848 -5.75 6.90 -19.92
C LEU A 848 -6.56 6.38 -21.12
N THR A 849 -6.40 5.11 -21.51
CA THR A 849 -7.19 4.46 -22.58
C THR A 849 -8.69 4.54 -22.29
N THR A 850 -9.08 4.34 -21.03
CA THR A 850 -10.49 4.38 -20.63
C THR A 850 -10.99 5.82 -20.60
N ILE A 851 -10.20 6.75 -20.05
CA ILE A 851 -10.50 8.19 -20.08
C ILE A 851 -10.70 8.68 -21.52
N THR A 852 -9.80 8.37 -22.44
CA THR A 852 -9.92 8.75 -23.85
C THR A 852 -11.14 8.09 -24.53
N THR A 853 -11.49 6.87 -24.14
CA THR A 853 -12.69 6.20 -24.65
C THR A 853 -13.96 6.93 -24.21
N GLU A 854 -14.04 7.38 -22.96
CA GLU A 854 -15.16 8.20 -22.47
C GLU A 854 -15.18 9.61 -23.10
N MET A 855 -14.01 10.21 -23.36
CA MET A 855 -13.93 11.46 -24.14
C MET A 855 -14.49 11.30 -25.55
N LEU A 856 -14.09 10.23 -26.26
CA LEU A 856 -14.62 9.89 -27.59
C LEU A 856 -16.14 9.68 -27.56
N LYS A 857 -16.64 9.02 -26.51
CA LYS A 857 -18.07 8.80 -26.32
C LYS A 857 -18.84 10.11 -26.08
N ASN A 858 -18.27 11.07 -25.36
CA ASN A 858 -18.88 12.38 -25.10
C ASN A 858 -18.86 13.30 -26.32
N ILE A 859 -17.80 13.24 -27.16
CA ILE A 859 -17.70 14.08 -28.35
C ILE A 859 -18.50 13.49 -29.53
N ARG A 860 -18.70 12.17 -29.61
CA ARG A 860 -19.38 11.50 -30.73
C ARG A 860 -20.77 12.06 -31.08
N PRO A 861 -21.68 12.36 -30.13
CA PRO A 861 -22.97 12.98 -30.45
C PRO A 861 -22.84 14.36 -31.13
N LEU A 862 -21.78 15.11 -30.84
CA LEU A 862 -21.52 16.41 -31.48
C LEU A 862 -21.04 16.22 -32.92
N ILE A 863 -20.22 15.22 -33.16
CA ILE A 863 -19.70 14.87 -34.48
C ILE A 863 -20.86 14.47 -35.40
N GLU A 864 -21.75 13.61 -34.91
CA GLU A 864 -22.94 13.16 -35.65
C GLU A 864 -23.91 14.32 -35.92
N ARG A 865 -23.95 15.33 -35.03
CA ARG A 865 -24.81 16.51 -35.16
C ARG A 865 -24.30 17.55 -36.15
N TYR A 866 -23.00 17.82 -36.15
CA TYR A 866 -22.41 18.91 -36.92
C TYR A 866 -21.85 18.48 -38.28
N ASP A 867 -21.84 17.17 -38.58
CA ASP A 867 -21.22 16.53 -39.76
C ASP A 867 -19.69 16.76 -39.81
N GLU A 868 -18.91 15.83 -40.36
CA GLU A 868 -17.45 15.87 -40.22
C GLU A 868 -16.66 15.62 -41.50
N SER A 869 -15.51 16.30 -41.58
CA SER A 869 -14.45 15.98 -42.55
C SER A 869 -13.20 15.51 -41.83
N ARG A 870 -13.11 14.19 -41.56
CA ARG A 870 -11.97 13.56 -40.87
C ARG A 870 -10.65 13.56 -41.66
N ARG A 871 -10.72 13.76 -42.98
CA ARG A 871 -9.58 13.61 -43.89
C ARG A 871 -8.39 14.50 -43.51
N PHE A 872 -8.67 15.74 -43.10
CA PHE A 872 -7.64 16.68 -42.66
C PHE A 872 -6.97 16.24 -41.35
N GLY A 873 -7.78 15.83 -40.37
CA GLY A 873 -7.32 15.33 -39.08
C GLY A 873 -6.45 14.09 -39.20
N ARG A 874 -6.88 13.12 -40.02
CA ARG A 874 -6.21 11.84 -40.22
C ARG A 874 -4.79 12.00 -40.78
N ASP A 875 -4.62 12.80 -41.83
CA ASP A 875 -3.31 13.00 -42.46
C ASP A 875 -2.32 13.69 -41.50
N LEU A 876 -2.80 14.64 -40.69
CA LEU A 876 -1.96 15.37 -39.73
C LEU A 876 -1.60 14.52 -38.51
N CYS A 877 -2.57 13.82 -37.92
CA CYS A 877 -2.37 12.97 -36.75
C CYS A 877 -1.48 11.76 -37.09
N HIS A 878 -1.62 11.16 -38.28
CA HIS A 878 -0.78 10.05 -38.71
C HIS A 878 0.69 10.47 -38.86
N LYS A 879 0.96 11.62 -39.49
CA LYS A 879 2.34 12.15 -39.63
C LYS A 879 2.96 12.47 -38.28
N LEU A 880 2.21 13.11 -37.39
CA LEU A 880 2.67 13.42 -36.02
C LEU A 880 2.96 12.14 -35.24
N ARG A 881 2.05 11.16 -35.28
CA ARG A 881 2.25 9.87 -34.63
C ARG A 881 3.51 9.16 -35.13
N GLU A 882 3.69 9.06 -36.44
CA GLU A 882 4.86 8.39 -37.03
C GLU A 882 6.18 9.10 -36.67
N ALA A 883 6.16 10.44 -36.61
CA ALA A 883 7.33 11.22 -36.23
C ALA A 883 7.68 11.08 -34.73
N MET A 884 6.67 11.01 -33.86
CA MET A 884 6.86 11.03 -32.40
C MET A 884 7.00 9.65 -31.77
N PHE A 885 6.45 8.62 -32.41
CA PHE A 885 6.48 7.23 -31.97
C PHE A 885 7.01 6.32 -33.10
N PRO A 886 8.28 6.47 -33.50
CA PRO A 886 8.87 5.61 -34.52
C PRO A 886 8.81 4.14 -34.10
N LYS A 887 8.67 3.25 -35.09
CA LYS A 887 8.71 1.80 -34.87
C LYS A 887 10.08 1.44 -34.29
N SER A 888 10.12 1.04 -33.03
CA SER A 888 11.29 0.46 -32.40
C SER A 888 11.56 -0.91 -33.02
N GLY A 889 12.80 -1.19 -33.41
CA GLY A 889 13.26 -2.58 -33.52
C GLY A 889 13.36 -3.22 -32.12
N ASP A 890 13.79 -4.48 -32.02
CA ASP A 890 14.01 -5.25 -30.76
C ASP A 890 15.11 -4.67 -29.83
N ARG A 891 15.32 -3.34 -29.80
CA ARG A 891 16.43 -2.67 -29.12
C ARG A 891 15.97 -2.06 -27.79
N GLN A 892 16.74 -2.28 -26.72
CA GLN A 892 16.57 -1.57 -25.45
C GLN A 892 17.24 -0.19 -25.50
N ASP A 893 16.44 0.88 -25.50
CA ASP A 893 16.92 2.24 -25.31
C ASP A 893 16.87 2.61 -23.80
N PRO A 894 18.01 2.95 -23.16
CA PRO A 894 18.10 3.44 -21.78
C PRO A 894 17.10 4.54 -21.40
N CYS A 895 16.73 5.37 -22.36
CA CYS A 895 15.82 6.49 -22.18
C CYS A 895 14.42 6.20 -22.73
N GLU A 896 14.12 4.99 -23.21
CA GLU A 896 12.89 4.69 -23.95
C GLU A 896 11.64 5.14 -23.20
N ALA A 897 11.54 4.79 -21.92
CA ALA A 897 10.39 5.17 -21.09
C ALA A 897 10.23 6.69 -20.97
N LEU A 898 11.33 7.43 -20.80
CA LEU A 898 11.31 8.89 -20.68
C LEU A 898 10.98 9.55 -22.03
N SER A 899 11.59 9.07 -23.12
CA SER A 899 11.33 9.52 -24.50
C SER A 899 9.87 9.28 -24.90
N VAL A 900 9.33 8.10 -24.60
CA VAL A 900 7.92 7.75 -24.87
C VAL A 900 6.97 8.63 -24.06
N LEU A 901 7.25 8.87 -22.77
CA LEU A 901 6.44 9.77 -21.95
C LEU A 901 6.51 11.23 -22.45
N GLN A 902 7.65 11.70 -22.95
CA GLN A 902 7.78 13.03 -23.57
C GLN A 902 7.01 13.14 -24.88
N SER A 903 7.14 12.15 -25.78
CA SER A 903 6.33 12.08 -26.99
C SER A 903 4.84 12.07 -26.67
N LEU A 904 4.44 11.35 -25.62
CA LEU A 904 3.06 11.34 -25.18
C LEU A 904 2.61 12.71 -24.64
N GLN A 905 3.44 13.40 -23.87
CA GLN A 905 3.15 14.75 -23.38
C GLN A 905 2.91 15.74 -24.55
N LEU A 906 3.76 15.67 -25.58
CA LEU A 906 3.62 16.51 -26.77
C LEU A 906 2.34 16.20 -27.55
N PHE A 907 1.98 14.92 -27.71
CA PHE A 907 0.79 14.53 -28.49
C PHE A 907 -0.49 14.90 -27.75
N VAL A 908 -0.52 14.73 -26.42
CA VAL A 908 -1.63 15.19 -25.58
C VAL A 908 -1.77 16.72 -25.64
N SER A 909 -0.66 17.47 -25.63
CA SER A 909 -0.68 18.94 -25.79
C SER A 909 -1.17 19.37 -27.18
N TYR A 910 -0.92 18.55 -28.21
CA TYR A 910 -1.47 18.78 -29.55
C TYR A 910 -3.00 18.65 -29.55
N VAL A 911 -3.55 17.61 -28.90
CA VAL A 911 -5.01 17.44 -28.73
C VAL A 911 -5.62 18.56 -27.89
N GLU A 912 -4.89 19.07 -26.88
CA GLU A 912 -5.32 20.20 -26.05
C GLU A 912 -5.51 21.46 -26.89
N GLY A 913 -4.57 21.75 -27.79
CA GLY A 913 -4.70 22.86 -28.72
C GLY A 913 -5.99 22.81 -29.55
N HIS A 914 -6.48 21.60 -29.86
CA HIS A 914 -7.77 21.43 -30.51
C HIS A 914 -8.94 21.82 -29.60
N LEU A 915 -8.96 21.34 -28.35
CA LEU A 915 -10.03 21.64 -27.37
C LEU A 915 -10.06 23.11 -26.96
N VAL A 916 -8.88 23.74 -26.80
CA VAL A 916 -8.76 25.18 -26.52
C VAL A 916 -9.44 26.02 -27.61
N ALA A 917 -9.27 25.65 -28.87
CA ALA A 917 -9.95 26.33 -29.98
C ALA A 917 -11.46 26.02 -30.02
N LEU A 918 -11.90 24.84 -29.58
CA LEU A 918 -13.32 24.50 -29.48
C LEU A 918 -14.05 25.20 -28.33
N THR A 919 -13.35 25.61 -27.28
CA THR A 919 -13.95 26.24 -26.08
C THR A 919 -14.71 27.55 -26.38
N PRO A 920 -14.12 28.59 -27.01
CA PRO A 920 -14.89 29.77 -27.41
C PRO A 920 -15.85 29.48 -28.57
N THR A 921 -15.55 28.45 -29.38
CA THR A 921 -16.37 28.08 -30.54
C THR A 921 -17.70 27.46 -30.12
N SER A 922 -17.71 26.58 -29.10
CA SER A 922 -18.94 26.01 -28.53
C SER A 922 -19.81 27.08 -27.87
N GLN A 923 -19.19 28.05 -27.18
CA GLN A 923 -19.88 29.22 -26.60
C GLN A 923 -20.51 30.11 -27.67
N ALA A 924 -19.81 30.36 -28.78
CA ALA A 924 -20.31 31.17 -29.89
C ALA A 924 -21.48 30.51 -30.65
N LEU A 925 -21.66 29.19 -30.52
CA LEU A 925 -22.78 28.45 -31.08
C LEU A 925 -23.99 28.37 -30.13
N TRP A 926 -23.81 28.80 -28.87
CA TRP A 926 -24.82 28.70 -27.81
C TRP A 926 -25.36 27.27 -27.62
N ASP A 927 -24.51 26.26 -27.83
CA ASP A 927 -24.85 24.85 -27.61
C ASP A 927 -24.29 24.39 -26.25
N ASP A 928 -25.17 24.36 -25.24
CA ASP A 928 -24.83 23.94 -23.88
C ASP A 928 -24.27 22.51 -23.80
N GLU A 929 -24.70 21.61 -24.67
CA GLU A 929 -24.19 20.23 -24.71
C GLU A 929 -22.78 20.19 -25.29
N PHE A 930 -22.52 21.02 -26.31
CA PHE A 930 -21.18 21.19 -26.87
C PHE A 930 -20.23 21.81 -25.83
N ILE A 931 -20.65 22.84 -25.12
CA ILE A 931 -19.86 23.45 -24.03
C ILE A 931 -19.48 22.38 -23.00
N LYS A 932 -20.48 21.64 -22.48
CA LYS A 932 -20.23 20.59 -21.47
C LYS A 932 -19.30 19.48 -21.94
N ALA A 933 -19.43 19.05 -23.20
CA ALA A 933 -18.57 18.00 -23.76
C ALA A 933 -17.13 18.49 -23.96
N VAL A 934 -16.93 19.74 -24.41
CA VAL A 934 -15.58 20.33 -24.54
C VAL A 934 -14.96 20.55 -23.16
N ASP A 935 -15.72 21.05 -22.19
CA ASP A 935 -15.25 21.24 -20.81
C ASP A 935 -14.86 19.89 -20.19
N PHE A 936 -15.72 18.86 -20.32
CA PHE A 936 -15.42 17.50 -19.88
C PHE A 936 -14.13 16.98 -20.51
N CYS A 937 -14.00 17.07 -21.84
CA CYS A 937 -12.80 16.61 -22.53
C CYS A 937 -11.55 17.39 -22.13
N THR A 938 -11.67 18.70 -21.89
CA THR A 938 -10.55 19.53 -21.45
C THR A 938 -10.08 19.11 -20.06
N GLU A 939 -11.01 18.90 -19.13
CA GLU A 939 -10.72 18.38 -17.79
C GLU A 939 -10.05 17.00 -17.86
N GLN A 940 -10.61 16.07 -18.64
CA GLN A 940 -10.04 14.74 -18.83
C GLN A 940 -8.63 14.77 -19.45
N LEU A 941 -8.35 15.72 -20.34
CA LEU A 941 -7.04 15.87 -20.96
C LEU A 941 -6.01 16.46 -19.99
N GLU A 942 -6.42 17.42 -19.13
CA GLU A 942 -5.57 17.93 -18.05
C GLU A 942 -5.21 16.84 -17.04
N ARG A 943 -6.16 15.95 -16.69
CA ARG A 943 -5.88 14.75 -15.86
C ARG A 943 -4.80 13.87 -16.49
N GLN A 944 -4.89 13.61 -17.80
CA GLN A 944 -3.89 12.83 -18.53
C GLN A 944 -2.51 13.53 -18.55
N LYS A 945 -2.46 14.84 -18.82
CA LYS A 945 -1.21 15.62 -18.79
C LYS A 945 -0.55 15.61 -17.41
N ALA A 946 -1.33 15.77 -16.36
CA ALA A 946 -0.83 15.75 -14.98
C ALA A 946 -0.16 14.39 -14.66
N TRP A 947 -0.82 13.28 -15.01
CA TRP A 947 -0.26 11.94 -14.84
C TRP A 947 1.05 11.76 -15.63
N ILE A 948 1.07 12.10 -16.92
CA ILE A 948 2.28 11.97 -17.78
C ILE A 948 3.44 12.77 -17.20
N LYS A 949 3.20 14.03 -16.84
CA LYS A 949 4.21 14.93 -16.26
C LYS A 949 4.74 14.37 -14.93
N GLN A 950 3.89 13.76 -14.12
CA GLN A 950 4.31 13.12 -12.88
C GLN A 950 5.21 11.90 -13.15
N GLN A 951 4.85 11.05 -14.10
CA GLN A 951 5.69 9.88 -14.45
C GLN A 951 7.06 10.29 -15.01
N VAL A 952 7.14 11.40 -15.77
CA VAL A 952 8.41 12.01 -16.22
C VAL A 952 9.24 12.48 -15.02
N LYS A 953 8.64 13.18 -14.06
CA LYS A 953 9.34 13.64 -12.83
C LYS A 953 9.85 12.48 -11.97
N VAL A 954 9.07 11.41 -11.85
CA VAL A 954 9.43 10.21 -11.08
C VAL A 954 10.67 9.53 -11.66
N ARG A 955 10.73 9.38 -12.98
CA ARG A 955 11.82 8.66 -13.65
C ARG A 955 13.03 9.54 -13.98
N GLY A 956 12.81 10.82 -14.22
CA GLY A 956 13.82 11.76 -14.71
C GLY A 956 15.14 11.73 -13.93
N PRO A 957 15.15 11.98 -12.61
CA PRO A 957 16.39 11.97 -11.82
C PRO A 957 17.12 10.64 -11.90
N GLN A 958 16.41 9.51 -11.82
CA GLN A 958 17.03 8.18 -11.89
C GLN A 958 17.62 7.90 -13.27
N THR A 959 16.84 8.13 -14.33
CA THR A 959 17.26 7.89 -15.72
C THR A 959 18.40 8.82 -16.18
N LEU A 960 18.43 10.07 -15.70
CA LEU A 960 19.35 11.09 -16.19
C LEU A 960 20.61 11.24 -15.35
N LEU A 961 20.57 10.92 -14.05
CA LEU A 961 21.70 11.09 -13.13
C LEU A 961 22.48 9.80 -12.89
N VAL A 962 21.82 8.64 -12.95
CA VAL A 962 22.46 7.36 -12.64
C VAL A 962 23.07 6.78 -13.92
N PRO A 963 24.41 6.64 -14.01
CA PRO A 963 25.05 6.01 -15.15
C PRO A 963 24.62 4.55 -15.29
N ILE A 964 24.33 4.13 -16.52
CA ILE A 964 24.11 2.71 -16.86
C ILE A 964 25.03 2.31 -18.02
N ALA A 965 25.23 1.01 -18.21
CA ALA A 965 25.99 0.51 -19.35
C ALA A 965 25.26 0.86 -20.66
N LEU A 966 25.88 1.69 -21.51
CA LEU A 966 25.31 2.01 -22.82
C LEU A 966 25.36 0.79 -23.74
N PRO A 967 24.35 0.58 -24.60
CA PRO A 967 24.44 -0.35 -25.73
C PRO A 967 25.69 -0.07 -26.58
N TYR A 968 26.35 -1.13 -27.07
CA TYR A 968 27.62 -1.08 -27.82
C TYR A 968 27.62 -0.09 -29.01
N GLU A 969 26.48 0.14 -29.65
CA GLU A 969 26.32 1.04 -30.79
C GLU A 969 26.40 2.54 -30.41
N LEU A 970 25.91 2.91 -29.21
CA LEU A 970 26.06 4.27 -28.67
C LEU A 970 27.48 4.51 -28.12
N GLN A 971 28.20 3.44 -27.77
CA GLN A 971 29.60 3.51 -27.36
C GLN A 971 30.56 3.73 -28.54
N THR A 972 30.19 3.27 -29.75
CA THR A 972 31.07 3.28 -30.94
C THR A 972 30.85 4.48 -31.86
N GLY A 973 29.91 5.38 -31.54
CA GLY A 973 29.75 6.66 -32.24
C GLY A 973 29.34 6.56 -33.72
N ASN A 974 28.95 5.37 -34.22
CA ASN A 974 28.63 5.18 -35.63
C ASN A 974 27.18 5.65 -35.94
N THR A 975 26.86 6.90 -35.60
CA THR A 975 25.78 7.61 -36.26
C THR A 975 26.26 7.87 -37.69
N GLY A 976 25.58 7.32 -38.70
CA GLY A 976 25.93 7.43 -40.13
C GLY A 976 25.89 8.84 -40.72
N LEU A 977 26.28 9.86 -39.95
CA LEU A 977 26.37 11.28 -40.32
C LEU A 977 27.82 11.77 -40.44
N GLU A 978 28.84 11.00 -40.03
CA GLU A 978 30.26 11.39 -40.21
C GLU A 978 30.83 11.05 -41.60
N GLY A 979 30.08 10.32 -42.44
CA GLY A 979 30.51 9.88 -43.77
C GLY A 979 30.32 10.88 -44.92
N SER A 980 29.70 12.06 -44.70
CA SER A 980 29.36 13.01 -45.78
C SER A 980 30.14 14.33 -45.77
N LEU A 981 31.08 14.54 -44.83
CA LEU A 981 31.83 15.81 -44.71
C LEU A 981 33.36 15.69 -44.73
N ARG A 982 33.91 14.52 -45.08
CA ARG A 982 35.35 14.35 -45.37
C ARG A 982 35.59 13.67 -46.72
N GLY A 983 35.14 14.34 -47.78
CA GLY A 983 35.46 14.00 -49.16
C GLY A 983 36.01 15.22 -49.88
N SER A 984 37.24 15.62 -49.57
CA SER A 984 38.17 16.34 -50.46
C SER A 984 39.40 16.80 -49.67
N GLN A 985 40.45 15.97 -49.64
CA GLN A 985 41.83 16.42 -49.81
C GLN A 985 42.78 15.20 -49.96
N SER A 986 43.36 15.14 -51.16
CA SER A 986 44.62 14.51 -51.58
C SER A 986 44.83 12.99 -51.41
N ALA A 987 44.70 12.29 -52.55
CA ALA A 987 45.77 11.62 -53.33
C ALA A 987 45.32 10.24 -53.84
#